data_AF-A0A2E5H5L1-F1
#
_entry.id   AF-A0A2E5H5L1-F1
#
_cell.length_a   1.000
_cell.length_b   1.000
_cell.length_c   1.000
_cell.angle_alpha   90.00
_cell.angle_beta   90.00
_cell.angle_gamma   90.00
#
_symmetry.space_group_name_H-M   'P 1'
#
loop_
_entity.id
_entity.type
_entity.pdbx_description
1 polymer ?
#
loop_
_entity_poly.entity_id
_entity_poly.type
_entity_poly.pdbx_seq_one_letter_code
_entity_poly.pdbx_strand_id
1 'polypeptide(L)'
;MRIAEAILNESIVDDLRNSLVKGLKPEYGPGTETYNNLLKEFEKIASWAKNRLRKGEDENSAVDNSKVVWLLTWWVLDTKLHFILTAKRLSSVSPQVYPADSPERASLEQHNNIFTDKEIQKVENKAKQAQLHWEQTPDRPRGIFPENSADKFVVALVHFLGTEGVSQKVREMPLKPTTTPLQALEEWKNIEDDWLQQLKDEERSIFHPNYKYQPENTLKPMIKFPDGSAWFNLDKQFCQEEGSSMGHCGNTASYNEDDTIFSYRSPHLHKTSESGEHWIPHLTFIYNQETGMLGEMKGYGNQKPRKKYHEVIKTLIMDDRIKGIAGGGYLPESNFSVWDLDDAKELVEKKPLLSGDNLRKYVQMVGIDDTLTELVHTRMGDGARFEPLPNQGRDTRTQMVRLTDEYDNFFQLIEKEFSDAPYVHMLNAAMEGGAWGIANEYNFEQQAIDMVEEDDMGERTNYIIGENDPIIKQIIIDELVHYSDGAPMDSIWDTMQEYGGEFSDWLNTSLLDASKTGWSEGIIGALLNHAIRTIENSSSGYMGHGAKDVNLEVQMRAPGRPELEENKCSINAPIEEVLDVITSIDEHNDELGWDWWTPYAVAHEGGEEWDDDWKEDIHWDNLKAMQEFNTNIDNAPKLHTGEQFKEKYDRLKEETNESINEDCGPKGKRKVFDLAQVLTNTNSEKAHAKLHKVCARLGLSGDQCHAITSKAGYT
;
A
#
# COMPACT_ATOMS: atom_id res chain seq x y z
N MET A 1 7.05 67.35 11.48
CA MET A 1 7.28 65.89 11.49
C MET A 1 6.16 65.13 10.77
N ARG A 2 4.86 65.29 11.14
CA ARG A 2 3.72 64.61 10.47
C ARG A 2 3.55 64.85 8.95
N ILE A 3 3.84 66.04 8.44
CA ILE A 3 3.73 66.35 6.99
C ILE A 3 4.85 65.67 6.19
N ALA A 4 6.05 65.56 6.75
CA ALA A 4 7.19 64.92 6.08
C ALA A 4 6.99 63.41 5.95
N GLU A 5 6.44 62.74 6.97
CA GLU A 5 6.11 61.30 6.91
C GLU A 5 4.95 61.00 5.95
N ALA A 6 3.95 61.89 5.84
CA ALA A 6 2.87 61.73 4.87
C ALA A 6 3.38 61.84 3.42
N ILE A 7 4.23 62.84 3.13
CA ILE A 7 4.85 63.04 1.82
C ILE A 7 5.82 61.90 1.47
N LEU A 8 6.61 61.41 2.44
CA LEU A 8 7.52 60.27 2.23
C LEU A 8 6.76 58.99 1.87
N ASN A 9 5.57 58.78 2.46
CA ASN A 9 4.78 57.56 2.24
C ASN A 9 3.96 57.60 0.96
N GLU A 10 3.45 58.76 0.52
CA GLU A 10 2.85 58.88 -0.81
C GLU A 10 3.87 58.61 -1.91
N SER A 11 5.11 59.10 -1.73
CA SER A 11 6.24 58.77 -2.62
C SER A 11 6.51 57.25 -2.68
N ILE A 12 6.38 56.52 -1.57
CA ILE A 12 6.61 55.06 -1.53
C ILE A 12 5.48 54.31 -2.23
N VAL A 13 4.22 54.73 -2.06
CA VAL A 13 3.09 54.12 -2.78
C VAL A 13 3.23 54.35 -4.29
N ASP A 14 3.66 55.54 -4.71
CA ASP A 14 3.98 55.82 -6.10
C ASP A 14 5.18 55.01 -6.62
N ASP A 15 6.20 54.77 -5.78
CA ASP A 15 7.33 53.90 -6.13
C ASP A 15 6.88 52.44 -6.32
N LEU A 16 5.94 51.95 -5.49
CA LEU A 16 5.37 50.62 -5.64
C LEU A 16 4.50 50.50 -6.90
N ARG A 17 3.70 51.52 -7.18
CA ARG A 17 2.93 51.66 -8.43
C ARG A 17 3.85 51.59 -9.65
N ASN A 18 4.93 52.36 -9.65
CA ASN A 18 5.94 52.35 -10.70
C ASN A 18 6.68 51.01 -10.76
N SER A 19 6.93 50.37 -9.61
CA SER A 19 7.56 49.06 -9.53
C SER A 19 6.70 47.98 -10.17
N LEU A 20 5.37 48.04 -10.08
CA LEU A 20 4.45 47.08 -10.71
C LEU A 20 4.67 47.01 -12.23
N VAL A 21 4.74 48.17 -12.89
CA VAL A 21 4.89 48.27 -14.35
C VAL A 21 6.36 48.28 -14.80
N LYS A 22 7.30 48.34 -13.86
CA LYS A 22 8.73 48.29 -14.16
C LYS A 22 9.10 46.95 -14.81
N GLY A 23 9.83 47.04 -15.91
CA GLY A 23 10.33 45.89 -16.64
C GLY A 23 9.30 45.24 -17.57
N LEU A 24 8.15 45.87 -17.82
CA LEU A 24 7.28 45.51 -18.93
C LEU A 24 8.03 45.68 -20.26
N LYS A 25 7.80 44.78 -21.21
CA LYS A 25 8.34 44.90 -22.57
C LYS A 25 7.70 46.11 -23.29
N PRO A 26 8.38 46.73 -24.27
CA PRO A 26 7.90 47.94 -24.94
C PRO A 26 6.46 47.83 -25.50
N GLU A 27 6.09 46.67 -26.03
CA GLU A 27 4.77 46.36 -26.58
C GLU A 27 3.64 46.30 -25.54
N TYR A 28 3.97 46.22 -24.24
CA TYR A 28 3.03 46.30 -23.10
C TYR A 28 3.28 47.56 -22.26
N GLY A 29 4.00 48.55 -22.79
CA GLY A 29 4.35 49.78 -22.11
C GLY A 29 3.20 50.81 -21.98
N PRO A 30 3.51 52.06 -21.59
CA PRO A 30 2.51 53.12 -21.43
C PRO A 30 1.60 53.30 -22.65
N GLY A 31 0.31 53.45 -22.42
CA GLY A 31 -0.70 53.60 -23.48
C GLY A 31 -1.35 52.29 -23.95
N THR A 32 -0.86 51.13 -23.49
CA THR A 32 -1.47 49.82 -23.76
C THR A 32 -2.57 49.49 -22.75
N GLU A 33 -3.49 48.61 -23.14
CA GLU A 33 -4.57 48.15 -22.25
C GLU A 33 -4.02 47.42 -21.02
N THR A 34 -3.02 46.55 -21.21
CA THR A 34 -2.34 45.83 -20.12
C THR A 34 -1.73 46.78 -19.09
N TYR A 35 -0.98 47.80 -19.53
CA TYR A 35 -0.39 48.80 -18.65
C TYR A 35 -1.46 49.56 -17.84
N ASN A 36 -2.52 50.01 -18.51
CA ASN A 36 -3.59 50.77 -17.88
C ASN A 36 -4.40 49.92 -16.88
N ASN A 37 -4.65 48.65 -17.20
CA ASN A 37 -5.37 47.74 -16.32
C ASN A 37 -4.56 47.42 -15.04
N LEU A 38 -3.26 47.15 -15.16
CA LEU A 38 -2.38 46.93 -14.00
C LEU A 38 -2.39 48.13 -13.05
N LEU A 39 -2.26 49.35 -13.58
CA LEU A 39 -2.32 50.55 -12.76
C LEU A 39 -3.71 50.76 -12.15
N LYS A 40 -4.79 50.52 -12.89
CA LYS A 40 -6.15 50.65 -12.37
C LYS A 40 -6.43 49.71 -11.20
N GLU A 41 -5.99 48.45 -11.29
CA GLU A 41 -6.14 47.50 -10.18
C GLU A 41 -5.27 47.88 -8.98
N PHE A 42 -4.05 48.40 -9.22
CA PHE A 42 -3.21 48.94 -8.15
C PHE A 42 -3.89 50.11 -7.41
N GLU A 43 -4.50 51.06 -8.12
CA GLU A 43 -5.20 52.19 -7.49
C GLU A 43 -6.41 51.73 -6.67
N LYS A 44 -7.15 50.72 -7.13
CA LYS A 44 -8.27 50.14 -6.38
C LYS A 44 -7.80 49.54 -5.06
N ILE A 45 -6.77 48.68 -5.08
CA ILE A 45 -6.28 48.05 -3.86
C ILE A 45 -5.60 49.06 -2.92
N ALA A 46 -4.92 50.07 -3.46
CA ALA A 46 -4.32 51.15 -2.67
C ALA A 46 -5.37 52.02 -1.98
N SER A 47 -6.43 52.40 -2.70
CA SER A 47 -7.57 53.13 -2.13
C SER A 47 -8.27 52.32 -1.05
N TRP A 48 -8.52 51.03 -1.32
CA TRP A 48 -9.10 50.12 -0.34
C TRP A 48 -8.23 50.00 0.92
N ALA A 49 -6.92 49.79 0.75
CA ALA A 49 -5.96 49.66 1.86
C ALA A 49 -5.95 50.91 2.73
N LYS A 50 -5.92 52.11 2.13
CA LYS A 50 -5.99 53.39 2.86
C LYS A 50 -7.29 53.54 3.65
N ASN A 51 -8.40 53.03 3.13
CA ASN A 51 -9.70 53.13 3.80
C ASN A 51 -9.84 52.17 4.98
N ARG A 52 -9.22 50.98 4.93
CA ARG A 52 -9.41 49.90 5.93
C ARG A 52 -8.27 49.78 6.94
N LEU A 53 -7.02 50.03 6.53
CA LEU A 53 -5.86 49.93 7.40
C LEU A 53 -5.65 51.24 8.15
N ARG A 54 -6.39 51.42 9.23
CA ARG A 54 -6.36 52.61 10.10
C ARG A 54 -5.86 52.26 11.50
N LYS A 55 -5.33 53.27 12.18
CA LYS A 55 -4.82 53.14 13.56
C LYS A 55 -5.90 53.00 14.63
N GLY A 56 -7.17 53.22 14.30
CA GLY A 56 -8.30 53.16 15.22
C GLY A 56 -9.58 52.69 14.53
N GLU A 57 -10.65 52.52 15.31
CA GLU A 57 -11.98 52.01 14.87
C GLU A 57 -12.80 53.04 14.10
N ASP A 58 -12.68 54.31 14.47
CA ASP A 58 -13.40 55.41 13.82
C ASP A 58 -12.91 55.59 12.38
N GLU A 59 -13.83 55.82 11.44
CA GLU A 59 -13.53 56.15 10.04
C GLU A 59 -12.65 57.40 9.89
N ASN A 60 -12.65 58.29 10.89
CA ASN A 60 -11.79 59.47 10.97
C ASN A 60 -10.38 59.16 11.52
N SER A 61 -10.11 57.93 11.94
CA SER A 61 -8.80 57.52 12.44
C SER A 61 -7.72 57.64 11.37
N ALA A 62 -6.52 58.04 11.77
CA ALA A 62 -5.39 58.18 10.85
C ALA A 62 -5.07 56.85 10.14
N VAL A 63 -4.73 56.93 8.85
CA VAL A 63 -4.28 55.80 8.04
C VAL A 63 -2.99 55.21 8.62
N ASP A 64 -2.90 53.89 8.69
CA ASP A 64 -1.67 53.19 9.03
C ASP A 64 -0.86 52.94 7.75
N ASN A 65 -0.09 53.97 7.37
CA ASN A 65 0.74 53.93 6.16
C ASN A 65 1.73 52.76 6.13
N SER A 66 2.19 52.29 7.30
CA SER A 66 3.13 51.16 7.37
C SER A 66 2.49 49.86 6.87
N LYS A 67 1.24 49.60 7.31
CA LYS A 67 0.45 48.44 6.88
C LYS A 67 -0.02 48.58 5.44
N VAL A 68 -0.34 49.80 4.99
CA VAL A 68 -0.66 50.06 3.58
C VAL A 68 0.52 49.71 2.67
N VAL A 69 1.73 50.21 3.00
CA VAL A 69 2.96 49.92 2.23
C VAL A 69 3.29 48.42 2.27
N TRP A 70 3.14 47.77 3.42
CA TRP A 70 3.32 46.32 3.56
C TRP A 70 2.40 45.54 2.62
N LEU A 71 1.09 45.81 2.63
CA LEU A 71 0.13 45.10 1.79
C LEU A 71 0.40 45.30 0.30
N LEU A 72 0.65 46.55 -0.10
CA LEU A 72 0.93 46.87 -1.50
C LEU A 72 2.23 46.25 -2.00
N THR A 73 3.23 46.10 -1.13
CA THR A 73 4.48 45.42 -1.47
C THR A 73 4.22 43.95 -1.85
N TRP A 74 3.43 43.24 -1.06
CA TRP A 74 3.06 41.85 -1.33
C TRP A 74 2.14 41.72 -2.53
N TRP A 75 1.18 42.63 -2.69
CA TRP A 75 0.28 42.65 -3.85
C TRP A 75 1.04 42.82 -5.17
N VAL A 76 2.02 43.72 -5.22
CA VAL A 76 2.87 43.91 -6.40
C VAL A 76 3.67 42.64 -6.72
N LEU A 77 4.25 41.99 -5.70
CA LEU A 77 5.00 40.75 -5.88
C LEU A 77 4.10 39.62 -6.39
N ASP A 78 2.93 39.42 -5.77
CA ASP A 78 1.97 38.38 -6.13
C ASP A 78 1.47 38.54 -7.57
N THR A 79 1.12 39.78 -7.94
CA THR A 79 0.64 40.10 -9.30
C THR A 79 1.69 39.75 -10.35
N LYS A 80 2.96 40.12 -10.13
CA LYS A 80 4.05 39.79 -11.05
C LYS A 80 4.29 38.28 -11.13
N LEU A 81 4.32 37.60 -10.00
CA LEU A 81 4.48 36.14 -9.95
C LEU A 81 3.35 35.43 -10.69
N HIS A 82 2.11 35.88 -10.53
CA HIS A 82 0.96 35.34 -11.25
C HIS A 82 1.18 35.38 -12.77
N PHE A 83 1.52 36.55 -13.34
CA PHE A 83 1.80 36.65 -14.77
C PHE A 83 2.98 35.78 -15.22
N ILE A 84 4.07 35.73 -14.45
CA ILE A 84 5.26 34.93 -14.78
C ILE A 84 4.93 33.43 -14.80
N LEU A 85 4.23 32.93 -13.78
CA LEU A 85 3.89 31.51 -13.66
C LEU A 85 2.85 31.09 -14.71
N THR A 86 1.84 31.93 -14.96
CA THR A 86 0.87 31.70 -16.03
C THR A 86 1.55 31.67 -17.40
N ALA A 87 2.50 32.57 -17.67
CA ALA A 87 3.29 32.56 -18.91
C ALA A 87 4.10 31.27 -19.07
N LYS A 88 4.78 30.81 -18.00
CA LYS A 88 5.56 29.56 -17.99
C LYS A 88 4.67 28.35 -18.29
N ARG A 89 3.46 28.27 -17.69
CA ARG A 89 2.48 27.22 -17.98
C ARG A 89 2.13 27.19 -19.46
N LEU A 90 1.76 28.33 -20.01
CA LEU A 90 1.30 28.43 -21.40
C LEU A 90 2.44 28.17 -22.39
N SER A 91 3.69 28.48 -22.04
CA SER A 91 4.87 28.15 -22.87
C SER A 91 5.20 26.65 -22.93
N SER A 92 4.70 25.85 -21.97
CA SER A 92 4.86 24.38 -21.98
C SER A 92 3.84 23.66 -22.88
N VAL A 93 2.85 24.39 -23.39
CA VAL A 93 1.83 23.93 -24.33
C VAL A 93 2.09 24.60 -25.68
N SER A 94 2.27 23.84 -26.77
CA SER A 94 2.56 24.46 -28.07
C SER A 94 1.42 25.39 -28.52
N PRO A 95 1.68 26.67 -28.90
CA PRO A 95 0.64 27.61 -29.38
C PRO A 95 -0.12 27.11 -30.62
N GLN A 96 0.42 26.10 -31.31
CA GLN A 96 -0.15 25.48 -32.51
C GLN A 96 -1.38 24.61 -32.23
N VAL A 97 -1.68 24.32 -30.96
CA VAL A 97 -2.83 23.49 -30.55
C VAL A 97 -4.14 24.28 -30.59
N TYR A 98 -4.11 25.61 -30.58
CA TYR A 98 -5.30 26.46 -30.54
C TYR A 98 -5.56 27.20 -31.88
N PRO A 99 -6.81 27.19 -32.41
CA PRO A 99 -7.20 27.96 -33.58
C PRO A 99 -6.86 29.44 -33.43
N ALA A 100 -6.56 30.11 -34.56
CA ALA A 100 -6.14 31.52 -34.61
C ALA A 100 -7.12 32.48 -33.89
N ASP A 101 -8.41 32.11 -33.86
CA ASP A 101 -9.50 32.97 -33.40
C ASP A 101 -10.09 32.52 -32.04
N SER A 102 -9.41 31.60 -31.33
CA SER A 102 -9.91 31.05 -30.07
C SER A 102 -9.69 32.01 -28.87
N PRO A 103 -10.64 32.09 -27.91
CA PRO A 103 -10.46 32.84 -26.65
C PRO A 103 -9.21 32.41 -25.89
N GLU A 104 -8.86 31.13 -25.95
CA GLU A 104 -7.68 30.53 -25.33
C GLU A 104 -6.39 31.05 -25.95
N ARG A 105 -6.34 31.24 -27.28
CA ARG A 105 -5.20 31.84 -27.98
C ARG A 105 -5.07 33.33 -27.69
N ALA A 106 -6.19 34.07 -27.62
CA ALA A 106 -6.19 35.47 -27.21
C ALA A 106 -5.72 35.63 -25.75
N SER A 107 -6.12 34.72 -24.85
CA SER A 107 -5.63 34.67 -23.47
C SER A 107 -4.15 34.25 -23.41
N LEU A 108 -3.70 33.36 -24.29
CA LEU A 108 -2.29 32.98 -24.46
C LEU A 108 -1.41 34.16 -24.89
N GLU A 109 -1.87 34.97 -25.85
CA GLU A 109 -1.17 36.16 -26.32
C GLU A 109 -1.16 37.29 -25.28
N GLN A 110 -2.21 37.37 -24.44
CA GLN A 110 -2.30 38.30 -23.30
C GLN A 110 -1.34 37.94 -22.15
N HIS A 111 -1.12 36.65 -21.90
CA HIS A 111 -0.27 36.14 -20.82
C HIS A 111 1.12 35.70 -21.29
N ASN A 112 1.46 35.90 -22.56
CA ASN A 112 2.83 35.77 -23.05
C ASN A 112 3.74 36.69 -22.26
N ASN A 113 4.94 36.20 -21.93
CA ASN A 113 5.91 36.84 -21.03
C ASN A 113 6.00 38.38 -21.19
N ILE A 114 5.15 39.13 -20.48
CA ILE A 114 4.99 40.60 -20.63
C ILE A 114 6.15 41.36 -19.99
N PHE A 115 6.92 40.69 -19.13
CA PHE A 115 8.07 41.23 -18.46
C PHE A 115 9.36 40.86 -19.21
N THR A 116 10.36 41.72 -19.11
CA THR A 116 11.72 41.45 -19.55
C THR A 116 12.35 40.35 -18.69
N ASP A 117 13.23 39.53 -19.26
CA ASP A 117 13.91 38.44 -18.53
C ASP A 117 14.64 38.93 -17.27
N LYS A 118 15.20 40.14 -17.34
CA LYS A 118 15.83 40.80 -16.20
C LYS A 118 14.85 41.05 -15.05
N GLU A 119 13.62 41.44 -15.35
CA GLU A 119 12.60 41.66 -14.32
C GLU A 119 12.04 40.35 -13.79
N ILE A 120 11.87 39.33 -14.64
CA ILE A 120 11.49 37.97 -14.21
C ILE A 120 12.48 37.45 -13.18
N GLN A 121 13.77 37.43 -13.52
CA GLN A 121 14.81 36.94 -12.62
C GLN A 121 14.80 37.69 -11.27
N LYS A 122 14.54 39.00 -11.31
CA LYS A 122 14.47 39.82 -10.11
C LYS A 122 13.26 39.48 -9.24
N VAL A 123 12.09 39.23 -9.84
CA VAL A 123 10.87 38.82 -9.13
C VAL A 123 11.06 37.43 -8.51
N GLU A 124 11.61 36.49 -9.26
CA GLU A 124 11.93 35.14 -8.79
C GLU A 124 12.94 35.14 -7.63
N ASN A 125 13.98 35.95 -7.72
CA ASN A 125 14.95 36.11 -6.64
C ASN A 125 14.31 36.69 -5.38
N LYS A 126 13.39 37.65 -5.51
CA LYS A 126 12.63 38.20 -4.38
C LYS A 126 11.72 37.14 -3.76
N ALA A 127 11.04 36.34 -4.58
CA ALA A 127 10.18 35.26 -4.11
C ALA A 127 10.99 34.18 -3.37
N LYS A 128 12.20 33.86 -3.86
CA LYS A 128 13.17 32.99 -3.16
C LYS A 128 13.62 33.56 -1.82
N GLN A 129 13.98 34.84 -1.79
CA GLN A 129 14.38 35.51 -0.54
C GLN A 129 13.26 35.53 0.50
N ALA A 130 12.01 35.62 0.04
CA ALA A 130 10.82 35.53 0.86
C ALA A 130 10.42 34.08 1.22
N GLN A 131 11.23 33.08 0.84
CA GLN A 131 10.98 31.66 1.11
C GLN A 131 9.63 31.16 0.59
N LEU A 132 9.14 31.72 -0.52
CA LEU A 132 7.87 31.29 -1.10
C LEU A 132 8.06 29.98 -1.87
N HIS A 133 7.10 29.05 -1.75
CA HIS A 133 7.07 27.79 -2.52
C HIS A 133 6.51 28.01 -3.93
N TRP A 134 7.17 28.86 -4.74
CA TRP A 134 6.66 29.27 -6.06
C TRP A 134 7.16 28.42 -7.24
N GLU A 135 8.14 27.53 -7.01
CA GLU A 135 8.80 26.75 -8.07
C GLU A 135 8.06 25.45 -8.48
N GLN A 136 6.94 25.10 -7.84
CA GLN A 136 6.25 23.83 -8.04
C GLN A 136 4.83 24.02 -8.56
N THR A 137 4.66 23.93 -9.88
CA THR A 137 3.39 23.89 -10.65
C THR A 137 2.46 25.12 -10.54
N PRO A 138 1.74 25.50 -11.61
CA PRO A 138 0.88 26.69 -11.62
C PRO A 138 -0.37 26.57 -10.72
N ASP A 139 -0.76 25.35 -10.35
CA ASP A 139 -1.98 25.05 -9.59
C ASP A 139 -1.76 25.03 -8.07
N ARG A 140 -0.51 25.19 -7.60
CA ARG A 140 -0.21 25.31 -6.16
C ARG A 140 -0.30 26.76 -5.66
N PRO A 141 -0.63 26.97 -4.38
CA PRO A 141 -0.68 28.30 -3.79
C PRO A 141 0.70 28.97 -3.79
N ARG A 142 0.78 30.22 -4.25
CA ARG A 142 1.99 31.08 -4.22
C ARG A 142 2.42 31.44 -2.79
N GLY A 143 1.59 31.14 -1.79
CA GLY A 143 1.88 31.34 -0.37
C GLY A 143 1.87 32.80 0.10
N ILE A 144 1.42 33.75 -0.74
CA ILE A 144 1.33 35.17 -0.38
C ILE A 144 -0.06 35.50 0.18
N PHE A 145 -1.12 35.20 -0.57
CA PHE A 145 -2.51 35.43 -0.19
C PHE A 145 -3.28 34.11 -0.03
N PRO A 146 -4.30 34.05 0.84
CA PRO A 146 -5.20 32.90 0.93
C PRO A 146 -5.84 32.62 -0.44
N GLU A 147 -5.84 31.33 -0.83
CA GLU A 147 -6.40 30.88 -2.12
C GLU A 147 -5.82 31.63 -3.34
N ASN A 148 -4.60 32.19 -3.26
CA ASN A 148 -4.01 33.04 -4.30
C ASN A 148 -4.85 34.28 -4.65
N SER A 149 -5.69 34.76 -3.72
CA SER A 149 -6.66 35.84 -3.95
C SER A 149 -6.54 36.95 -2.91
N ALA A 150 -6.18 38.15 -3.38
CA ALA A 150 -6.20 39.36 -2.56
C ALA A 150 -7.62 39.70 -2.09
N ASP A 151 -8.66 39.38 -2.86
CA ASP A 151 -10.05 39.64 -2.49
C ASP A 151 -10.50 38.76 -1.31
N LYS A 152 -10.05 37.51 -1.26
CA LYS A 152 -10.31 36.62 -0.11
C LYS A 152 -9.66 37.14 1.16
N PHE A 153 -8.43 37.66 1.05
CA PHE A 153 -7.76 38.33 2.16
C PHE A 153 -8.52 39.58 2.62
N VAL A 154 -9.00 40.40 1.67
CA VAL A 154 -9.81 41.59 1.95
C VAL A 154 -11.04 41.24 2.78
N VAL A 155 -11.81 40.22 2.37
CA VAL A 155 -13.00 39.77 3.09
C VAL A 155 -12.65 39.33 4.51
N ALA A 156 -11.59 38.53 4.66
CA ALA A 156 -11.19 38.02 5.96
C ALA A 156 -10.67 39.13 6.88
N LEU A 157 -9.90 40.10 6.38
CA LEU A 157 -9.47 41.25 7.17
C LEU A 157 -10.67 42.08 7.68
N VAL A 158 -11.71 42.26 6.85
CA VAL A 158 -12.91 43.01 7.25
C VAL A 158 -13.63 42.32 8.40
N HIS A 159 -13.69 40.99 8.41
CA HIS A 159 -14.20 40.20 9.53
C HIS A 159 -13.42 40.52 10.82
N PHE A 160 -12.10 40.32 10.82
CA PHE A 160 -11.28 40.54 12.01
C PHE A 160 -11.29 41.97 12.55
N LEU A 161 -11.33 42.97 11.67
CA LEU A 161 -11.44 44.37 12.08
C LEU A 161 -12.83 44.76 12.61
N GLY A 162 -13.85 43.94 12.31
CA GLY A 162 -15.24 44.10 12.75
C GLY A 162 -15.62 43.28 13.99
N THR A 163 -14.82 42.29 14.38
CA THR A 163 -15.08 41.47 15.58
C THR A 163 -14.69 42.21 16.86
N GLU A 164 -15.66 42.47 17.73
CA GLU A 164 -15.46 43.09 19.05
C GLU A 164 -14.49 42.25 19.91
N GLY A 165 -13.52 42.90 20.58
CA GLY A 165 -12.48 42.21 21.39
C GLY A 165 -11.30 41.63 20.60
N VAL A 166 -11.40 41.54 19.28
CA VAL A 166 -10.34 41.07 18.35
C VAL A 166 -9.77 42.23 17.54
N SER A 167 -10.63 43.16 17.12
CA SER A 167 -10.34 44.31 16.26
C SER A 167 -9.10 45.10 16.68
N GLN A 168 -8.95 45.42 17.97
CA GLN A 168 -7.83 46.19 18.50
C GLN A 168 -6.52 45.41 18.43
N LYS A 169 -6.52 44.13 18.81
CA LYS A 169 -5.33 43.27 18.76
C LYS A 169 -4.79 43.13 17.33
N VAL A 170 -5.70 43.00 16.36
CA VAL A 170 -5.36 42.97 14.92
C VAL A 170 -4.75 44.28 14.44
N ARG A 171 -5.27 45.43 14.90
CA ARG A 171 -4.71 46.77 14.60
C ARG A 171 -3.34 46.99 15.24
N GLU A 172 -3.11 46.45 16.43
CA GLU A 172 -1.84 46.59 17.16
C GLU A 172 -0.77 45.61 16.70
N MET A 173 -1.15 44.50 16.05
CA MET A 173 -0.21 43.48 15.57
C MET A 173 0.82 44.09 14.59
N PRO A 174 2.14 43.98 14.88
CA PRO A 174 3.18 44.49 14.01
C PRO A 174 3.36 43.60 12.78
N LEU A 175 3.24 44.19 11.59
CA LEU A 175 3.43 43.49 10.32
C LEU A 175 4.86 43.72 9.82
N LYS A 176 5.71 42.70 9.96
CA LYS A 176 7.08 42.77 9.45
C LYS A 176 7.07 42.73 7.91
N PRO A 177 8.03 43.37 7.23
CA PRO A 177 8.14 43.30 5.76
C PRO A 177 8.25 41.87 5.22
N THR A 178 8.72 40.92 6.02
CA THR A 178 8.88 39.51 5.67
C THR A 178 7.65 38.65 5.93
N THR A 179 6.65 39.14 6.69
CA THR A 179 5.42 38.39 6.99
C THR A 179 4.47 38.52 5.81
N THR A 180 4.03 37.40 5.23
CA THR A 180 3.07 37.40 4.12
C THR A 180 1.65 37.72 4.62
N PRO A 181 0.74 38.20 3.76
CA PRO A 181 -0.68 38.34 4.10
C PRO A 181 -1.33 37.04 4.59
N LEU A 182 -0.95 35.89 4.03
CA LEU A 182 -1.41 34.57 4.49
C LEU A 182 -0.95 34.28 5.93
N GLN A 183 0.32 34.50 6.25
CA GLN A 183 0.84 34.32 7.61
C GLN A 183 0.18 35.30 8.60
N ALA A 184 -0.03 36.55 8.20
CA ALA A 184 -0.73 37.52 9.03
C ALA A 184 -2.18 37.09 9.33
N LEU A 185 -2.84 36.46 8.36
CA LEU A 185 -4.20 35.93 8.53
C LEU A 185 -4.25 34.76 9.52
N GLU A 186 -3.27 33.86 9.48
CA GLU A 186 -3.14 32.77 10.45
C GLU A 186 -2.97 33.31 11.88
N GLU A 187 -2.15 34.33 12.05
CA GLU A 187 -2.00 35.00 13.35
C GLU A 187 -3.30 35.67 13.83
N TRP A 188 -4.08 36.28 12.93
CA TRP A 188 -5.37 36.87 13.30
C TRP A 188 -6.42 35.83 13.68
N LYS A 189 -6.44 34.69 12.99
CA LYS A 189 -7.26 33.54 13.40
C LYS A 189 -6.90 33.10 14.81
N ASN A 190 -5.61 32.96 15.11
CA ASN A 190 -5.15 32.63 16.46
C ASN A 190 -5.63 33.65 17.51
N ILE A 191 -5.59 34.95 17.19
CA ILE A 191 -6.08 36.02 18.07
C ILE A 191 -7.59 35.89 18.34
N GLU A 192 -8.40 35.68 17.31
CA GLU A 192 -9.85 35.50 17.43
C GLU A 192 -10.20 34.24 18.20
N ASP A 193 -9.54 33.14 17.87
CA ASP A 193 -9.70 31.86 18.54
C ASP A 193 -9.29 31.93 20.01
N ASP A 194 -8.26 32.70 20.35
CA ASP A 194 -7.83 32.94 21.74
C ASP A 194 -8.82 33.80 22.50
N TRP A 195 -9.40 34.81 21.87
CA TRP A 195 -10.46 35.64 22.47
C TRP A 195 -11.74 34.82 22.72
N LEU A 196 -12.18 34.03 21.74
CA LEU A 196 -13.31 33.11 21.88
C LEU A 196 -13.07 32.08 22.99
N GLN A 197 -11.83 31.60 23.13
CA GLN A 197 -11.47 30.66 24.17
C GLN A 197 -11.51 31.32 25.55
N GLN A 198 -10.97 32.53 25.71
CA GLN A 198 -11.01 33.27 26.98
C GLN A 198 -12.43 33.47 27.52
N LEU A 199 -13.40 33.77 26.64
CA LEU A 199 -14.80 33.88 27.03
C LEU A 199 -15.37 32.56 27.56
N LYS A 200 -14.97 31.44 26.97
CA LYS A 200 -15.38 30.09 27.43
C LYS A 200 -14.63 29.69 28.70
N ASP A 201 -13.37 30.07 28.84
CA ASP A 201 -12.48 29.74 29.97
C ASP A 201 -13.01 30.25 31.32
N GLU A 202 -13.73 31.38 31.36
CA GLU A 202 -14.35 31.91 32.59
C GLU A 202 -15.43 30.98 33.17
N GLU A 203 -16.16 30.26 32.32
CA GLU A 203 -17.20 29.30 32.69
C GLU A 203 -16.65 27.89 32.97
N ARG A 204 -15.44 27.58 32.48
CA ARG A 204 -14.77 26.26 32.55
C ARG A 204 -13.85 26.07 33.77
N SER A 205 -13.84 27.01 34.71
CA SER A 205 -12.90 26.96 35.84
C SER A 205 -13.30 25.90 36.88
N ILE A 206 -12.40 24.98 37.21
CA ILE A 206 -12.57 23.93 38.21
C ILE A 206 -11.96 24.38 39.55
N PHE A 207 -12.66 24.14 40.66
CA PHE A 207 -12.17 24.46 42.00
C PHE A 207 -11.27 23.35 42.56
N HIS A 208 -10.04 23.68 42.94
CA HIS A 208 -9.16 22.79 43.69
C HIS A 208 -9.10 23.20 45.16
N PRO A 209 -9.56 22.34 46.08
CA PRO A 209 -9.46 22.63 47.49
C PRO A 209 -7.98 22.61 47.92
N ASN A 210 -7.63 23.52 48.83
CA ASN A 210 -6.28 23.57 49.37
C ASN A 210 -6.06 22.40 50.34
N TYR A 211 -4.87 21.76 50.26
CA TYR A 211 -4.45 20.61 51.08
C TYR A 211 -4.74 20.76 52.57
N LYS A 212 -4.60 21.98 53.11
CA LYS A 212 -4.90 22.27 54.51
C LYS A 212 -6.35 21.97 54.90
N TYR A 213 -7.27 22.06 53.95
CA TYR A 213 -8.72 21.91 54.17
C TYR A 213 -9.28 20.58 53.68
N GLN A 214 -8.75 20.00 52.59
CA GLN A 214 -9.18 18.68 52.07
C GLN A 214 -8.00 17.88 51.45
N PRO A 215 -7.14 17.27 52.28
CA PRO A 215 -5.92 16.60 51.81
C PRO A 215 -6.19 15.40 50.88
N GLU A 216 -7.30 14.70 51.06
CA GLU A 216 -7.75 13.56 50.23
C GLU A 216 -8.26 13.98 48.83
N ASN A 217 -8.68 15.22 48.66
CA ASN A 217 -9.23 15.76 47.40
C ASN A 217 -8.25 16.71 46.69
N THR A 218 -7.02 16.85 47.22
CA THR A 218 -6.04 17.79 46.65
C THR A 218 -5.19 17.12 45.57
N LEU A 219 -5.38 17.55 44.32
CA LEU A 219 -4.51 17.17 43.21
C LEU A 219 -3.16 17.89 43.31
N LYS A 220 -2.07 17.12 43.23
CA LYS A 220 -0.72 17.67 43.22
C LYS A 220 -0.24 17.89 41.78
N PRO A 221 0.34 19.07 41.47
CA PRO A 221 0.99 19.31 40.19
C PRO A 221 2.10 18.29 39.93
N MET A 222 2.03 17.67 38.77
CA MET A 222 3.01 16.73 38.24
C MET A 222 4.22 17.49 37.67
N ILE A 223 3.97 18.51 36.84
CA ILE A 223 4.96 19.40 36.24
C ILE A 223 4.46 20.83 36.45
N LYS A 224 5.33 21.74 36.88
CA LYS A 224 4.99 23.15 37.12
C LYS A 224 5.77 24.05 36.17
N PHE A 225 5.13 25.10 35.68
CA PHE A 225 5.74 26.08 34.79
C PHE A 225 5.88 27.45 35.48
N PRO A 226 6.79 28.32 35.00
CA PRO A 226 7.06 29.62 35.62
C PRO A 226 5.86 30.57 35.69
N ASP A 227 4.87 30.41 34.81
CA ASP A 227 3.63 31.19 34.77
C ASP A 227 2.57 30.70 35.77
N GLY A 228 2.89 29.66 36.56
CA GLY A 228 1.99 29.05 37.53
C GLY A 228 1.07 27.98 36.95
N SER A 229 1.08 27.75 35.64
CA SER A 229 0.40 26.62 35.02
C SER A 229 1.06 25.29 35.40
N ALA A 230 0.32 24.20 35.24
CA ALA A 230 0.80 22.87 35.61
C ALA A 230 0.08 21.74 34.88
N TRP A 231 0.80 20.63 34.74
CA TRP A 231 0.20 19.32 34.46
C TRP A 231 -0.24 18.65 35.76
N PHE A 232 -1.40 18.01 35.73
CA PHE A 232 -1.95 17.22 36.83
C PHE A 232 -2.23 15.80 36.35
N ASN A 233 -1.90 14.80 37.15
CA ASN A 233 -2.44 13.45 36.98
C ASN A 233 -3.70 13.35 37.83
N LEU A 234 -4.84 13.07 37.20
CA LEU A 234 -6.12 12.98 37.90
C LEU A 234 -6.29 11.67 38.67
N ASP A 235 -5.45 10.66 38.39
CA ASP A 235 -5.50 9.30 38.94
C ASP A 235 -6.88 8.67 38.77
N LYS A 236 -7.50 8.95 37.61
CA LYS A 236 -8.90 8.63 37.30
C LYS A 236 -9.06 8.40 35.80
N GLN A 237 -9.75 7.31 35.44
CA GLN A 237 -10.23 7.03 34.08
C GLN A 237 -11.40 7.95 33.67
N PHE A 238 -12.09 8.52 34.67
CA PHE A 238 -13.30 9.34 34.48
C PHE A 238 -13.31 10.50 35.47
N CYS A 239 -13.55 11.71 34.97
CA CYS A 239 -13.69 12.92 35.78
C CYS A 239 -14.73 13.85 35.17
N GLN A 240 -15.97 13.79 35.67
CA GLN A 240 -17.09 14.58 35.15
C GLN A 240 -16.83 16.10 35.17
N GLU A 241 -16.11 16.60 36.19
CA GLU A 241 -15.73 18.01 36.28
C GLU A 241 -14.76 18.41 35.16
N GLU A 242 -13.80 17.54 34.85
CA GLU A 242 -12.90 17.71 33.71
C GLU A 242 -13.69 17.66 32.41
N GLY A 243 -14.55 16.64 32.26
CA GLY A 243 -15.39 16.41 31.10
C GLY A 243 -16.29 17.58 30.73
N SER A 244 -16.90 18.19 31.75
CA SER A 244 -17.76 19.36 31.61
C SER A 244 -16.95 20.62 31.27
N SER A 245 -15.78 20.78 31.88
CA SER A 245 -14.93 21.97 31.69
C SER A 245 -14.15 21.94 30.37
N MET A 246 -13.78 20.75 29.90
CA MET A 246 -13.10 20.55 28.62
C MET A 246 -14.08 20.41 27.45
N GLY A 247 -15.37 20.14 27.72
CA GLY A 247 -16.38 19.88 26.69
C GLY A 247 -16.18 18.55 25.96
N HIS A 248 -15.32 17.67 26.50
CA HIS A 248 -14.98 16.30 26.07
C HIS A 248 -14.13 15.63 27.17
N CYS A 249 -13.61 14.41 26.97
CA CYS A 249 -12.75 13.60 27.88
C CYS A 249 -13.04 13.73 29.39
N GLY A 250 -13.55 12.64 29.99
CA GLY A 250 -14.02 12.61 31.38
C GLY A 250 -15.55 12.55 31.51
N ASN A 251 -16.28 12.46 30.39
CA ASN A 251 -17.74 12.23 30.34
C ASN A 251 -18.13 10.74 30.21
N THR A 252 -17.17 9.87 29.88
CA THR A 252 -17.30 8.41 29.83
C THR A 252 -15.99 7.80 30.34
N ALA A 253 -16.04 6.68 31.08
CA ALA A 253 -14.83 5.99 31.53
C ALA A 253 -14.09 5.39 30.33
N SER A 254 -12.75 5.36 30.37
CA SER A 254 -11.96 4.53 29.45
C SER A 254 -12.36 3.05 29.61
N TYR A 255 -12.25 2.26 28.54
CA TYR A 255 -12.48 0.82 28.59
C TYR A 255 -11.36 0.07 29.33
N ASN A 256 -10.19 0.70 29.50
CA ASN A 256 -9.03 0.10 30.17
C ASN A 256 -8.90 0.58 31.63
N GLU A 257 -8.74 -0.38 32.55
CA GLU A 257 -8.65 -0.10 33.99
C GLU A 257 -7.34 0.63 34.38
N ASP A 258 -6.31 0.58 33.52
CA ASP A 258 -5.00 1.19 33.77
C ASP A 258 -4.81 2.58 33.15
N ASP A 259 -5.87 3.19 32.62
CA ASP A 259 -5.81 4.53 32.04
C ASP A 259 -6.06 5.63 33.07
N THR A 260 -5.33 6.73 32.95
CA THR A 260 -5.57 7.95 33.73
C THR A 260 -5.51 9.20 32.86
N ILE A 261 -6.22 10.25 33.28
CA ILE A 261 -6.26 11.54 32.59
C ILE A 261 -5.14 12.44 33.09
N PHE A 262 -4.28 12.88 32.18
CA PHE A 262 -3.36 13.99 32.40
C PHE A 262 -4.02 15.29 31.92
N SER A 263 -4.11 16.28 32.81
CA SER A 263 -4.77 17.56 32.54
C SER A 263 -3.79 18.71 32.70
N TYR A 264 -3.59 19.49 31.63
CA TYR A 264 -2.82 20.74 31.69
C TYR A 264 -3.75 21.90 32.01
N ARG A 265 -3.43 22.65 33.07
CA ARG A 265 -4.28 23.72 33.58
C ARG A 265 -3.51 25.00 33.88
N SER A 266 -4.16 26.14 33.72
CA SER A 266 -3.67 27.44 34.17
C SER A 266 -4.48 27.95 35.37
N PRO A 267 -3.88 28.71 36.30
CA PRO A 267 -4.63 29.33 37.39
C PRO A 267 -5.61 30.39 36.85
N HIS A 268 -6.79 30.49 37.44
CA HIS A 268 -7.76 31.53 37.12
C HIS A 268 -7.36 32.85 37.79
N LEU A 269 -7.09 33.89 37.00
CA LEU A 269 -6.49 35.15 37.48
C LEU A 269 -7.35 35.92 38.50
N HIS A 270 -8.67 35.73 38.47
CA HIS A 270 -9.62 36.54 39.26
C HIS A 270 -10.53 35.73 40.21
N LYS A 271 -10.38 34.41 40.29
CA LYS A 271 -11.19 33.52 41.14
C LYS A 271 -10.25 32.75 42.07
N THR A 272 -9.83 33.40 43.15
CA THR A 272 -9.07 32.75 44.23
C THR A 272 -9.81 32.89 45.55
N SER A 273 -9.72 31.87 46.41
CA SER A 273 -10.37 31.86 47.72
C SER A 273 -9.39 31.36 48.79
N GLU A 274 -9.63 31.65 50.07
CA GLU A 274 -8.80 31.12 51.15
C GLU A 274 -8.86 29.59 51.27
N SER A 275 -9.92 28.95 50.76
CA SER A 275 -10.14 27.51 50.81
C SER A 275 -9.61 26.75 49.60
N GLY A 276 -9.14 27.43 48.55
CA GLY A 276 -8.68 26.80 47.32
C GLY A 276 -8.56 27.74 46.11
N GLU A 277 -8.01 27.20 45.03
CA GLU A 277 -7.71 27.92 43.79
C GLU A 277 -8.57 27.39 42.65
N HIS A 278 -8.98 28.28 41.73
CA HIS A 278 -9.63 27.85 40.49
C HIS A 278 -8.60 27.64 39.38
N TRP A 279 -8.75 26.54 38.66
CA TRP A 279 -7.89 26.12 37.57
C TRP A 279 -8.71 25.96 36.29
N ILE A 280 -8.16 26.38 35.16
CA ILE A 280 -8.81 26.29 33.86
C ILE A 280 -8.10 25.20 33.07
N PRO A 281 -8.77 24.09 32.74
CA PRO A 281 -8.17 23.04 31.93
C PRO A 281 -8.13 23.44 30.45
N HIS A 282 -7.01 23.10 29.81
CA HIS A 282 -6.72 23.45 28.42
C HIS A 282 -6.45 22.24 27.54
N LEU A 283 -5.83 21.21 28.11
CA LEU A 283 -5.49 19.96 27.44
C LEU A 283 -5.82 18.78 28.34
N THR A 284 -6.30 17.69 27.75
CA THR A 284 -6.50 16.42 28.44
C THR A 284 -5.96 15.30 27.58
N PHE A 285 -5.01 14.55 28.13
CA PHE A 285 -4.37 13.41 27.48
C PHE A 285 -4.69 12.14 28.26
N ILE A 286 -4.96 11.05 27.55
CA ILE A 286 -5.09 9.72 28.16
C ILE A 286 -3.72 9.09 28.27
N TYR A 287 -3.33 8.69 29.47
CA TYR A 287 -2.06 8.03 29.77
C TYR A 287 -2.33 6.61 30.26
N ASN A 288 -1.77 5.64 29.56
CA ASN A 288 -1.85 4.24 29.95
C ASN A 288 -0.70 3.91 30.92
N GLN A 289 -1.03 3.53 32.16
CA GLN A 289 -0.04 3.34 33.22
C GLN A 289 0.82 2.09 33.04
N GLU A 290 0.31 1.06 32.36
CA GLU A 290 1.02 -0.20 32.11
C GLU A 290 2.11 -0.03 31.04
N THR A 291 1.72 0.49 29.88
CA THR A 291 2.61 0.67 28.73
C THR A 291 3.48 1.92 28.87
N GLY A 292 2.97 2.97 29.53
CA GLY A 292 3.59 4.30 29.60
C GLY A 292 3.35 5.15 28.35
N MET A 293 2.36 4.80 27.52
CA MET A 293 2.05 5.50 26.27
C MET A 293 0.95 6.55 26.46
N LEU A 294 1.02 7.63 25.66
CA LEU A 294 -0.06 8.61 25.54
C LEU A 294 -0.98 8.25 24.38
N GLY A 295 -2.28 8.12 24.66
CA GLY A 295 -3.33 7.83 23.66
C GLY A 295 -3.93 9.10 23.08
N GLU A 296 -5.23 9.30 23.31
CA GLU A 296 -5.95 10.52 22.89
C GLU A 296 -5.31 11.78 23.51
N MET A 297 -4.95 12.76 22.67
CA MET A 297 -4.24 13.97 23.09
C MET A 297 -4.91 15.23 22.54
N LYS A 298 -5.85 15.81 23.29
CA LYS A 298 -6.72 16.89 22.79
C LYS A 298 -6.73 18.17 23.63
N GLY A 299 -7.10 19.26 22.97
CA GLY A 299 -7.46 20.55 23.58
C GLY A 299 -8.97 20.69 23.76
N TYR A 300 -9.43 21.86 24.18
CA TYR A 300 -10.85 22.13 24.44
C TYR A 300 -11.79 21.74 23.29
N GLY A 301 -12.93 21.12 23.61
CA GLY A 301 -13.98 20.74 22.67
C GLY A 301 -13.58 19.72 21.60
N ASN A 302 -12.76 18.73 21.95
CA ASN A 302 -12.15 17.75 21.04
C ASN A 302 -11.26 18.36 19.93
N GLN A 303 -10.82 19.61 20.09
CA GLN A 303 -9.95 20.25 19.10
C GLN A 303 -8.51 19.82 19.27
N LYS A 304 -7.77 19.84 18.16
CA LYS A 304 -6.33 19.66 18.17
C LYS A 304 -5.62 20.69 19.05
N PRO A 305 -4.65 20.30 19.89
CA PRO A 305 -3.90 21.25 20.70
C PRO A 305 -3.26 22.37 19.87
N ARG A 306 -3.44 23.61 20.31
CA ARG A 306 -2.92 24.80 19.60
C ARG A 306 -1.41 24.97 19.79
N LYS A 307 -0.75 25.65 18.83
CA LYS A 307 0.70 25.93 18.85
C LYS A 307 1.22 26.55 20.15
N LYS A 308 0.42 27.41 20.81
CA LYS A 308 0.80 28.02 22.09
C LYS A 308 1.04 27.02 23.23
N TYR A 309 0.51 25.80 23.11
CA TYR A 309 0.71 24.74 24.09
C TYR A 309 1.83 23.75 23.71
N HIS A 310 2.45 23.88 22.54
CA HIS A 310 3.46 22.93 22.08
C HIS A 310 4.64 22.79 23.05
N GLU A 311 5.10 23.88 23.68
CA GLU A 311 6.21 23.81 24.65
C GLU A 311 5.86 23.04 25.93
N VAL A 312 4.62 23.17 26.42
CA VAL A 312 4.19 22.44 27.62
C VAL A 312 3.89 20.98 27.32
N ILE A 313 3.44 20.67 26.10
CA ILE A 313 3.29 19.30 25.60
C ILE A 313 4.66 18.65 25.42
N LYS A 314 5.60 19.36 24.80
CA LYS A 314 6.99 18.92 24.63
C LYS A 314 7.66 18.58 25.96
N THR A 315 7.43 19.41 26.98
CA THR A 315 7.93 19.15 28.34
C THR A 315 7.34 17.86 28.92
N LEU A 316 6.05 17.58 28.67
CA LEU A 316 5.40 16.35 29.12
C LEU A 316 5.91 15.11 28.38
N ILE A 317 5.93 15.12 27.04
CA ILE A 317 6.31 13.93 26.25
C ILE A 317 7.78 13.55 26.43
N MET A 318 8.63 14.49 26.84
CA MET A 318 10.04 14.26 27.17
C MET A 318 10.28 13.83 28.62
N ASP A 319 9.24 13.78 29.45
CA ASP A 319 9.31 13.25 30.79
C ASP A 319 9.61 11.74 30.77
N ASP A 320 10.41 11.26 31.73
CA ASP A 320 10.86 9.86 31.82
C ASP A 320 9.72 8.85 32.00
N ARG A 321 8.56 9.30 32.50
CA ARG A 321 7.37 8.44 32.69
C ARG A 321 6.67 8.14 31.38
N ILE A 322 6.74 9.05 30.42
CA ILE A 322 6.16 8.83 29.10
C ILE A 322 7.14 7.95 28.33
N LYS A 323 6.69 6.90 27.65
CA LYS A 323 7.53 6.14 26.73
C LYS A 323 7.36 6.61 25.29
N GLY A 324 6.13 6.93 24.91
CA GLY A 324 5.79 7.33 23.55
C GLY A 324 4.36 7.83 23.39
N ILE A 325 3.92 7.95 22.14
CA ILE A 325 2.55 8.32 21.75
C ILE A 325 1.99 7.17 20.91
N ALA A 326 0.86 6.61 21.34
CA ALA A 326 0.12 5.59 20.59
C ALA A 326 -0.93 6.23 19.67
N GLY A 327 -1.60 7.29 20.12
CA GLY A 327 -2.70 7.94 19.39
C GLY A 327 -4.07 7.30 19.64
N GLY A 328 -4.93 7.26 18.62
CA GLY A 328 -6.29 6.68 18.69
C GLY A 328 -7.34 7.55 19.41
N GLY A 329 -8.48 6.96 19.78
CA GLY A 329 -9.58 7.64 20.46
C GLY A 329 -10.55 8.34 19.52
N TYR A 330 -11.50 9.11 20.07
CA TYR A 330 -12.55 9.77 19.30
C TYR A 330 -11.99 10.93 18.45
N LEU A 331 -12.31 11.02 17.15
CA LEU A 331 -11.77 12.03 16.22
C LEU A 331 -10.23 12.14 16.26
N PRO A 332 -9.49 11.06 15.98
CA PRO A 332 -8.04 10.99 16.17
C PRO A 332 -7.26 11.92 15.25
N GLU A 333 -7.83 12.38 14.13
CA GLU A 333 -7.28 13.45 13.29
C GLU A 333 -7.15 14.79 14.04
N SER A 334 -7.94 14.95 15.11
CA SER A 334 -7.87 16.07 16.04
C SER A 334 -6.94 15.83 17.22
N ASN A 335 -6.15 14.75 17.24
CA ASN A 335 -5.10 14.58 18.25
C ASN A 335 -3.87 15.43 17.92
N PHE A 336 -3.13 15.78 18.97
CA PHE A 336 -1.75 16.23 18.83
C PHE A 336 -0.91 15.12 18.21
N SER A 337 -0.07 15.53 17.27
CA SER A 337 0.96 14.71 16.66
C SER A 337 2.34 15.24 17.06
N VAL A 338 3.31 14.37 17.33
CA VAL A 338 4.70 14.83 17.54
C VAL A 338 5.18 15.66 16.35
N TRP A 339 4.65 15.36 15.17
CA TRP A 339 4.96 16.01 13.92
C TRP A 339 4.34 17.40 13.75
N ASP A 340 3.53 17.86 14.71
CA ASP A 340 3.09 19.26 14.81
C ASP A 340 4.17 20.16 15.40
N LEU A 341 5.24 19.58 15.96
CA LEU A 341 6.39 20.31 16.50
C LEU A 341 7.40 20.65 15.41
N ASP A 342 7.91 21.88 15.44
CA ASP A 342 8.92 22.35 14.49
C ASP A 342 10.24 21.53 14.58
N ASP A 343 10.53 20.94 15.74
CA ASP A 343 11.71 20.10 16.00
C ASP A 343 11.38 18.61 16.18
N ALA A 344 10.24 18.15 15.65
CA ALA A 344 9.77 16.76 15.77
C ALA A 344 10.85 15.72 15.45
N LYS A 345 11.63 15.92 14.39
CA LYS A 345 12.67 14.97 13.98
C LYS A 345 13.72 14.74 15.07
N GLU A 346 14.20 15.80 15.72
CA GLU A 346 15.20 15.69 16.80
C GLU A 346 14.64 15.00 18.04
N LEU A 347 13.33 15.14 18.28
CA LEU A 347 12.65 14.48 19.40
C LEU A 347 12.45 12.99 19.12
N VAL A 348 12.00 12.63 17.92
CA VAL A 348 11.83 11.23 17.48
C VAL A 348 13.17 10.51 17.44
N GLU A 349 14.27 11.16 17.02
CA GLU A 349 15.61 10.57 17.09
C GLU A 349 16.05 10.23 18.53
N LYS A 350 15.59 11.00 19.53
CA LYS A 350 15.89 10.74 20.96
C LYS A 350 14.94 9.75 21.60
N LYS A 351 13.68 9.76 21.16
CA LYS A 351 12.58 8.98 21.73
C LYS A 351 11.66 8.52 20.59
N PRO A 352 12.03 7.43 19.89
CA PRO A 352 11.36 7.03 18.65
C PRO A 352 9.89 6.71 18.81
N LEU A 353 9.48 6.17 19.96
CA LEU A 353 8.08 5.85 20.25
C LEU A 353 7.14 7.08 20.27
N LEU A 354 7.68 8.30 20.21
CA LEU A 354 6.86 9.52 20.07
C LEU A 354 6.12 9.60 18.73
N SER A 355 6.58 8.91 17.69
CA SER A 355 5.96 8.96 16.36
C SER A 355 4.92 7.87 16.10
N GLY A 356 4.51 7.13 17.13
CA GLY A 356 3.51 6.06 16.99
C GLY A 356 2.15 6.58 16.54
N ASP A 357 1.86 7.87 16.73
CA ASP A 357 0.70 8.57 16.21
C ASP A 357 0.64 8.65 14.67
N ASN A 358 1.77 8.48 13.97
CA ASN A 358 1.82 8.51 12.51
C ASN A 358 2.95 7.62 11.95
N LEU A 359 2.63 6.34 11.79
CA LEU A 359 3.57 5.30 11.34
C LEU A 359 4.12 5.55 9.92
N ARG A 360 3.30 6.10 9.00
CA ARG A 360 3.77 6.45 7.65
C ARG A 360 4.83 7.52 7.67
N LYS A 361 4.62 8.57 8.47
CA LYS A 361 5.59 9.66 8.59
C LYS A 361 6.87 9.18 9.27
N TYR A 362 6.79 8.21 10.17
CA TYR A 362 7.97 7.51 10.69
C TYR A 362 8.76 6.82 9.58
N VAL A 363 8.12 5.97 8.77
CA VAL A 363 8.77 5.28 7.64
C VAL A 363 9.41 6.27 6.66
N GLN A 364 8.73 7.37 6.34
CA GLN A 364 9.26 8.40 5.43
C GLN A 364 10.50 9.13 5.99
N MET A 365 10.57 9.34 7.30
CA MET A 365 11.58 10.19 7.94
C MET A 365 12.76 9.42 8.51
N VAL A 366 12.50 8.20 9.00
CA VAL A 366 13.48 7.34 9.68
C VAL A 366 13.79 6.12 8.83
N GLY A 367 12.76 5.45 8.31
CA GLY A 367 12.86 4.21 7.55
C GLY A 367 12.20 3.04 8.26
N ILE A 368 12.52 1.83 7.80
CA ILE A 368 11.98 0.58 8.34
C ILE A 368 13.09 -0.08 9.16
N ASP A 369 12.87 -0.16 10.48
CA ASP A 369 13.77 -0.71 11.49
C ASP A 369 12.97 -1.45 12.57
N ASP A 370 13.66 -2.06 13.54
CA ASP A 370 13.03 -2.82 14.63
C ASP A 370 12.05 -1.96 15.45
N THR A 371 12.30 -0.65 15.53
CA THR A 371 11.42 0.31 16.18
C THR A 371 10.05 0.39 15.51
N LEU A 372 9.96 0.27 14.17
CA LEU A 372 8.67 0.24 13.48
C LEU A 372 7.83 -0.96 13.95
N THR A 373 8.45 -2.12 14.09
CA THR A 373 7.77 -3.31 14.61
C THR A 373 7.30 -3.09 16.05
N GLU A 374 8.11 -2.48 16.91
CA GLU A 374 7.71 -2.12 18.28
C GLU A 374 6.52 -1.13 18.29
N LEU A 375 6.54 -0.13 17.41
CA LEU A 375 5.45 0.83 17.24
C LEU A 375 4.14 0.15 16.80
N VAL A 376 4.22 -0.79 15.85
CA VAL A 376 3.08 -1.56 15.37
C VAL A 376 2.54 -2.49 16.46
N HIS A 377 3.41 -3.22 17.18
CA HIS A 377 3.01 -4.09 18.29
C HIS A 377 2.42 -3.31 19.47
N THR A 378 2.94 -2.13 19.77
CA THR A 378 2.35 -1.25 20.79
C THR A 378 0.90 -0.88 20.44
N ARG A 379 0.59 -0.85 19.14
CA ARG A 379 -0.73 -0.48 18.62
C ARG A 379 -1.69 -1.67 18.53
N MET A 380 -1.17 -2.84 18.18
CA MET A 380 -1.97 -4.02 17.79
C MET A 380 -1.83 -5.17 18.79
N GLY A 381 -1.04 -4.99 19.83
CA GLY A 381 -0.66 -5.99 20.81
C GLY A 381 0.60 -6.77 20.41
N ASP A 382 1.33 -7.26 21.42
CA ASP A 382 2.59 -8.00 21.24
C ASP A 382 2.45 -9.30 20.42
N GLY A 383 1.23 -9.80 20.25
CA GLY A 383 0.92 -10.99 19.44
C GLY A 383 0.64 -10.70 17.97
N ALA A 384 0.59 -9.43 17.55
CA ALA A 384 0.32 -9.06 16.17
C ALA A 384 1.43 -9.56 15.23
N ARG A 385 1.05 -10.21 14.14
CA ARG A 385 2.00 -10.67 13.11
C ARG A 385 2.38 -9.50 12.20
N PHE A 386 3.61 -9.01 12.35
CA PHE A 386 4.19 -7.96 11.53
C PHE A 386 5.72 -8.11 11.43
N GLU A 387 6.21 -8.81 10.41
CA GLU A 387 7.65 -9.05 10.20
C GLU A 387 8.14 -8.35 8.92
N PRO A 388 8.79 -7.17 9.02
CA PRO A 388 9.37 -6.51 7.86
C PRO A 388 10.43 -7.37 7.19
N LEU A 389 10.28 -7.61 5.89
CA LEU A 389 11.21 -8.44 5.14
C LEU A 389 12.46 -7.63 4.71
N PRO A 390 13.63 -8.28 4.56
CA PRO A 390 14.85 -7.61 4.12
C PRO A 390 14.65 -6.86 2.80
N ASN A 391 15.00 -5.59 2.78
CA ASN A 391 14.90 -4.79 1.57
C ASN A 391 15.92 -5.29 0.53
N GLN A 392 15.45 -5.97 -0.52
CA GLN A 392 16.27 -6.48 -1.63
C GLN A 392 16.72 -5.39 -2.62
N GLY A 393 16.97 -4.17 -2.15
CA GLY A 393 17.34 -3.02 -2.98
C GLY A 393 16.17 -2.38 -3.73
N ARG A 394 14.94 -2.56 -3.25
CA ARG A 394 13.76 -1.87 -3.79
C ARG A 394 13.52 -0.55 -3.03
N ASP A 395 12.75 0.36 -3.61
CA ASP A 395 12.27 1.58 -2.95
C ASP A 395 11.57 1.19 -1.63
N THR A 396 11.69 2.00 -0.57
CA THR A 396 10.92 1.86 0.67
C THR A 396 9.42 1.61 0.44
N ARG A 397 8.86 2.17 -0.64
CA ARG A 397 7.46 1.97 -1.08
C ARG A 397 7.12 0.55 -1.58
N THR A 398 8.14 -0.29 -1.75
CA THR A 398 8.03 -1.66 -2.26
C THR A 398 8.65 -2.68 -1.31
N GLN A 399 8.98 -2.24 -0.08
CA GLN A 399 9.37 -3.14 0.98
C GLN A 399 8.14 -3.90 1.47
N MET A 400 8.29 -5.21 1.62
CA MET A 400 7.22 -6.12 2.01
C MET A 400 7.27 -6.39 3.50
N VAL A 401 6.11 -6.68 4.08
CA VAL A 401 5.95 -7.21 5.44
C VAL A 401 5.27 -8.57 5.33
N ARG A 402 5.71 -9.53 6.13
CA ARG A 402 5.03 -10.81 6.30
C ARG A 402 3.96 -10.68 7.38
N LEU A 403 2.76 -11.18 7.07
CA LEU A 403 1.56 -11.09 7.91
C LEU A 403 1.17 -12.44 8.56
N THR A 404 1.80 -13.54 8.14
CA THR A 404 1.52 -14.90 8.64
C THR A 404 2.77 -15.58 9.17
N ASP A 405 2.60 -16.73 9.80
CA ASP A 405 3.70 -17.67 9.99
C ASP A 405 4.19 -18.22 8.64
N GLU A 406 5.35 -18.91 8.65
CA GLU A 406 5.77 -19.75 7.52
C GLU A 406 5.15 -21.15 7.64
N TYR A 407 4.52 -21.61 6.57
CA TYR A 407 3.93 -22.94 6.45
C TYR A 407 4.78 -23.84 5.54
N ASP A 408 4.68 -25.16 5.69
CA ASP A 408 5.49 -26.09 4.90
C ASP A 408 5.06 -26.16 3.42
N ASN A 409 3.79 -25.91 3.14
CA ASN A 409 3.21 -25.85 1.80
C ASN A 409 1.94 -24.98 1.77
N PHE A 410 1.49 -24.65 0.55
CA PHE A 410 0.35 -23.76 0.33
C PHE A 410 -0.96 -24.28 0.92
N PHE A 411 -1.17 -25.60 0.92
CA PHE A 411 -2.37 -26.19 1.49
C PHE A 411 -2.47 -25.93 3.00
N GLN A 412 -1.39 -26.12 3.75
CA GLN A 412 -1.36 -25.79 5.18
C GLN A 412 -1.60 -24.29 5.45
N LEU A 413 -1.09 -23.42 4.57
CA LEU A 413 -1.31 -21.98 4.69
C LEU A 413 -2.79 -21.64 4.56
N ILE A 414 -3.46 -22.12 3.52
CA ILE A 414 -4.88 -21.81 3.30
C ILE A 414 -5.79 -22.46 4.33
N GLU A 415 -5.47 -23.66 4.82
CA GLU A 415 -6.20 -24.29 5.91
C GLU A 415 -6.10 -23.52 7.24
N LYS A 416 -4.99 -22.83 7.47
CA LYS A 416 -4.74 -22.13 8.75
C LYS A 416 -5.21 -20.69 8.73
N GLU A 417 -4.99 -20.01 7.62
CA GLU A 417 -5.22 -18.57 7.50
C GLU A 417 -6.51 -18.22 6.75
N PHE A 418 -7.07 -19.17 5.97
CA PHE A 418 -8.26 -19.00 5.15
C PHE A 418 -9.26 -20.16 5.31
N SER A 419 -9.34 -20.77 6.50
CA SER A 419 -10.04 -22.05 6.76
C SER A 419 -11.51 -22.10 6.31
N ASP A 420 -12.17 -20.94 6.31
CA ASP A 420 -13.60 -20.80 6.03
C ASP A 420 -13.88 -20.40 4.57
N ALA A 421 -12.84 -20.25 3.75
CA ALA A 421 -12.99 -19.83 2.36
C ALA A 421 -13.52 -20.97 1.47
N PRO A 422 -14.42 -20.68 0.51
CA PRO A 422 -15.05 -21.71 -0.33
C PRO A 422 -14.06 -22.64 -1.06
N TYR A 423 -12.96 -22.09 -1.56
CA TYR A 423 -11.93 -22.84 -2.26
C TYR A 423 -11.18 -23.83 -1.37
N VAL A 424 -11.03 -23.56 -0.06
CA VAL A 424 -10.44 -24.53 0.88
C VAL A 424 -11.33 -25.76 0.99
N HIS A 425 -12.64 -25.55 1.11
CA HIS A 425 -13.60 -26.65 1.15
C HIS A 425 -13.68 -27.42 -0.18
N MET A 426 -13.62 -26.73 -1.33
CA MET A 426 -13.56 -27.37 -2.64
C MET A 426 -12.28 -28.18 -2.83
N LEU A 427 -11.12 -27.64 -2.45
CA LEU A 427 -9.83 -28.33 -2.52
C LEU A 427 -9.84 -29.59 -1.65
N ASN A 428 -10.33 -29.50 -0.41
CA ASN A 428 -10.46 -30.67 0.46
C ASN A 428 -11.35 -31.73 -0.17
N ALA A 429 -12.51 -31.34 -0.72
CA ALA A 429 -13.40 -32.27 -1.40
C ALA A 429 -12.74 -32.88 -2.65
N ALA A 430 -12.02 -32.10 -3.47
CA ALA A 430 -11.31 -32.61 -4.64
C ALA A 430 -10.21 -33.62 -4.27
N MET A 431 -9.42 -33.32 -3.23
CA MET A 431 -8.36 -34.20 -2.73
C MET A 431 -8.90 -35.50 -2.13
N GLU A 432 -10.09 -35.48 -1.52
CA GLU A 432 -10.77 -36.66 -1.00
C GLU A 432 -11.54 -37.45 -2.07
N GLY A 433 -11.58 -36.97 -3.33
CA GLY A 433 -12.43 -37.54 -4.39
C GLY A 433 -13.93 -37.37 -4.12
N GLY A 434 -14.29 -36.39 -3.30
CA GLY A 434 -15.65 -36.10 -2.87
C GLY A 434 -16.39 -35.12 -3.76
N ALA A 435 -17.46 -34.56 -3.21
CA ALA A 435 -18.29 -33.56 -3.87
C ALA A 435 -18.54 -32.35 -2.97
N TRP A 436 -18.81 -31.20 -3.61
CA TRP A 436 -19.05 -29.91 -2.95
C TRP A 436 -20.21 -29.14 -3.61
N GLY A 437 -20.76 -28.15 -2.91
CA GLY A 437 -21.86 -27.31 -3.39
C GLY A 437 -23.27 -27.84 -3.08
N ILE A 438 -24.30 -27.06 -3.43
CA ILE A 438 -25.70 -27.42 -3.18
C ILE A 438 -26.06 -28.62 -4.06
N ALA A 439 -26.57 -29.69 -3.44
CA ALA A 439 -26.89 -30.94 -4.13
C ALA A 439 -25.70 -31.59 -4.86
N ASN A 440 -24.47 -31.40 -4.37
CA ASN A 440 -23.25 -31.94 -4.95
C ASN A 440 -23.01 -31.49 -6.39
N GLU A 441 -23.25 -30.20 -6.66
CA GLU A 441 -23.01 -29.54 -7.94
C GLU A 441 -21.62 -29.84 -8.50
N TYR A 442 -20.61 -29.87 -7.65
CA TYR A 442 -19.25 -30.21 -8.00
C TYR A 442 -18.94 -31.63 -7.52
N ASN A 443 -18.88 -32.58 -8.44
CA ASN A 443 -18.39 -33.93 -8.17
C ASN A 443 -17.07 -34.12 -8.90
N PHE A 444 -15.96 -33.97 -8.18
CA PHE A 444 -14.63 -33.93 -8.77
C PHE A 444 -14.18 -35.29 -9.30
N GLU A 445 -14.60 -36.38 -8.66
CA GLU A 445 -14.34 -37.73 -9.16
C GLU A 445 -15.07 -37.98 -10.48
N GLN A 446 -16.36 -37.63 -10.56
CA GLN A 446 -17.13 -37.78 -11.79
C GLN A 446 -16.60 -36.87 -12.89
N GLN A 447 -16.22 -35.63 -12.57
CA GLN A 447 -15.64 -34.70 -13.54
C GLN A 447 -14.34 -35.25 -14.15
N ALA A 448 -13.46 -35.86 -13.35
CA ALA A 448 -12.27 -36.51 -13.88
C ALA A 448 -12.60 -37.71 -14.78
N ILE A 449 -13.65 -38.48 -14.46
CA ILE A 449 -14.13 -39.58 -15.31
C ILE A 449 -14.66 -39.04 -16.64
N ASP A 450 -15.51 -38.02 -16.61
CA ASP A 450 -16.07 -37.39 -17.81
C ASP A 450 -14.96 -36.85 -18.72
N MET A 451 -13.91 -36.25 -18.13
CA MET A 451 -12.74 -35.79 -18.87
C MET A 451 -11.99 -36.94 -19.54
N VAL A 452 -11.81 -38.09 -18.87
CA VAL A 452 -11.19 -39.28 -19.49
C VAL A 452 -12.03 -39.79 -20.66
N GLU A 453 -13.36 -39.77 -20.55
CA GLU A 453 -14.26 -40.22 -21.62
C GLU A 453 -14.19 -39.33 -22.88
N GLU A 454 -13.94 -38.03 -22.70
CA GLU A 454 -13.81 -37.06 -23.78
C GLU A 454 -12.38 -36.95 -24.35
N ASP A 455 -11.38 -37.55 -23.69
CA ASP A 455 -9.95 -37.42 -24.01
C ASP A 455 -9.49 -38.35 -25.15
N ASP A 456 -8.36 -37.99 -25.78
CA ASP A 456 -7.68 -38.89 -26.72
C ASP A 456 -6.80 -39.89 -25.97
N MET A 457 -7.40 -41.02 -25.59
CA MET A 457 -6.69 -42.10 -24.90
C MET A 457 -5.55 -42.72 -25.72
N GLY A 458 -5.56 -42.59 -27.05
CA GLY A 458 -4.43 -42.96 -27.88
C GLY A 458 -3.22 -42.06 -27.65
N GLU A 459 -3.44 -40.74 -27.58
CA GLU A 459 -2.41 -39.76 -27.22
C GLU A 459 -1.90 -39.98 -25.79
N ARG A 460 -2.80 -40.18 -24.82
CA ARG A 460 -2.42 -40.46 -23.41
C ARG A 460 -1.59 -41.73 -23.28
N THR A 461 -1.97 -42.80 -23.97
CA THR A 461 -1.21 -44.05 -24.01
C THR A 461 0.19 -43.82 -24.58
N ASN A 462 0.28 -43.08 -25.68
CA ASN A 462 1.56 -42.73 -26.28
C ASN A 462 2.44 -41.90 -25.34
N TYR A 463 1.86 -41.02 -24.54
CA TYR A 463 2.60 -40.28 -23.53
C TYR A 463 3.07 -41.19 -22.38
N ILE A 464 2.13 -41.84 -21.68
CA ILE A 464 2.38 -42.64 -20.47
C ILE A 464 3.39 -43.75 -20.72
N ILE A 465 3.30 -44.43 -21.86
CA ILE A 465 4.19 -45.55 -22.21
C ILE A 465 5.38 -45.07 -23.03
N GLY A 466 5.18 -44.10 -23.93
CA GLY A 466 6.22 -43.63 -24.84
C GLY A 466 7.31 -42.81 -24.16
N GLU A 467 6.95 -41.99 -23.17
CA GLU A 467 7.89 -41.18 -22.38
C GLU A 467 8.40 -41.90 -21.12
N ASN A 468 7.92 -43.12 -20.86
CA ASN A 468 8.37 -43.95 -19.74
C ASN A 468 9.75 -44.58 -19.99
N ASP A 469 10.21 -45.39 -19.03
CA ASP A 469 11.39 -46.22 -19.20
C ASP A 469 11.23 -47.10 -20.46
N PRO A 470 12.18 -47.03 -21.43
CA PRO A 470 12.12 -47.83 -22.65
C PRO A 470 11.97 -49.34 -22.42
N ILE A 471 12.43 -49.86 -21.27
CA ILE A 471 12.28 -51.27 -20.89
C ILE A 471 10.81 -51.60 -20.62
N ILE A 472 10.09 -50.73 -19.93
CA ILE A 472 8.64 -50.90 -19.66
C ILE A 472 7.89 -50.96 -21.00
N LYS A 473 8.18 -50.01 -21.89
CA LYS A 473 7.62 -50.01 -23.25
C LYS A 473 7.93 -51.29 -24.01
N GLN A 474 9.18 -51.78 -23.96
CA GLN A 474 9.56 -53.02 -24.63
C GLN A 474 8.77 -54.22 -24.11
N ILE A 475 8.62 -54.36 -22.79
CA ILE A 475 7.86 -55.45 -22.18
C ILE A 475 6.40 -55.42 -22.63
N ILE A 476 5.78 -54.24 -22.64
CA ILE A 476 4.39 -54.05 -23.10
C ILE A 476 4.25 -54.44 -24.57
N ILE A 477 5.18 -53.98 -25.43
CA ILE A 477 5.15 -54.31 -26.86
C ILE A 477 5.28 -55.82 -27.08
N ASP A 478 6.23 -56.48 -26.40
CA ASP A 478 6.43 -57.93 -26.51
C ASP A 478 5.15 -58.70 -26.17
N GLU A 479 4.49 -58.28 -25.09
CA GLU A 479 3.29 -58.94 -24.59
C GLU A 479 2.11 -58.74 -25.54
N LEU A 480 1.87 -57.52 -26.02
CA LEU A 480 0.80 -57.25 -26.99
C LEU A 480 1.02 -57.96 -28.33
N VAL A 481 2.26 -58.08 -28.80
CA VAL A 481 2.59 -58.86 -30.00
C VAL A 481 2.27 -60.35 -29.81
N HIS A 482 2.47 -60.87 -28.59
CA HIS A 482 2.09 -62.24 -28.28
C HIS A 482 0.56 -62.43 -28.31
N TYR A 483 -0.20 -61.56 -27.65
CA TYR A 483 -1.67 -61.65 -27.60
C TYR A 483 -2.35 -61.42 -28.95
N SER A 484 -1.69 -60.69 -29.85
CA SER A 484 -2.19 -60.42 -31.21
C SER A 484 -1.76 -61.45 -32.26
N ASP A 485 -1.21 -62.60 -31.85
CA ASP A 485 -0.68 -63.64 -32.75
C ASP A 485 0.34 -63.08 -33.79
N GLY A 486 1.09 -62.05 -33.41
CA GLY A 486 2.08 -61.40 -34.28
C GLY A 486 1.50 -60.44 -35.32
N ALA A 487 0.28 -59.92 -35.12
CA ALA A 487 -0.29 -58.89 -35.97
C ALA A 487 0.60 -57.63 -36.01
N PRO A 488 0.61 -56.87 -37.13
CA PRO A 488 1.31 -55.60 -37.20
C PRO A 488 0.73 -54.61 -36.18
N MET A 489 1.57 -54.10 -35.26
CA MET A 489 1.16 -53.09 -34.29
C MET A 489 1.48 -51.68 -34.80
N ASP A 490 0.43 -50.96 -35.20
CA ASP A 490 0.52 -49.55 -35.60
C ASP A 490 0.41 -48.59 -34.39
N SER A 491 -0.36 -48.98 -33.36
CA SER A 491 -0.59 -48.23 -32.12
C SER A 491 -0.79 -49.21 -30.95
N ILE A 492 -0.21 -48.90 -29.78
CA ILE A 492 -0.39 -49.69 -28.56
C ILE A 492 -1.86 -49.68 -28.14
N TRP A 493 -2.50 -48.51 -28.19
CA TRP A 493 -3.90 -48.33 -27.81
C TRP A 493 -4.83 -49.18 -28.68
N ASP A 494 -4.72 -49.07 -30.01
CA ASP A 494 -5.62 -49.79 -30.93
C ASP A 494 -5.43 -51.31 -30.83
N THR A 495 -4.18 -51.76 -30.70
CA THR A 495 -3.85 -53.19 -30.56
C THR A 495 -4.44 -53.76 -29.27
N MET A 496 -4.36 -53.02 -28.17
CA MET A 496 -4.96 -53.42 -26.90
C MET A 496 -6.48 -53.52 -27.00
N GLN A 497 -7.15 -52.59 -27.70
CA GLN A 497 -8.59 -52.61 -27.90
C GLN A 497 -9.08 -53.74 -28.82
N GLU A 498 -8.27 -54.16 -29.80
CA GLU A 498 -8.66 -55.15 -30.82
C GLU A 498 -8.50 -56.62 -30.36
N TYR A 499 -7.40 -56.95 -29.67
CA TYR A 499 -7.01 -58.34 -29.44
C TYR A 499 -7.36 -58.88 -28.02
N GLY A 500 -7.66 -58.00 -27.05
CA GLY A 500 -8.14 -58.37 -25.71
C GLY A 500 -7.19 -59.28 -24.91
N GLY A 501 -7.66 -59.82 -23.78
CA GLY A 501 -6.91 -60.76 -22.91
C GLY A 501 -6.50 -60.17 -21.57
N GLU A 502 -6.12 -61.02 -20.62
CA GLU A 502 -5.87 -60.61 -19.21
C GLU A 502 -4.84 -59.47 -19.08
N PHE A 503 -3.77 -59.51 -19.88
CA PHE A 503 -2.78 -58.42 -19.92
C PHE A 503 -3.32 -57.14 -20.57
N SER A 504 -4.04 -57.26 -21.68
CA SER A 504 -4.66 -56.11 -22.37
C SER A 504 -5.71 -55.44 -21.50
N ASP A 505 -6.51 -56.22 -20.78
CA ASP A 505 -7.53 -55.74 -19.83
C ASP A 505 -6.87 -54.98 -18.68
N TRP A 506 -5.80 -55.56 -18.08
CA TRP A 506 -5.02 -54.89 -17.04
C TRP A 506 -4.37 -53.59 -17.54
N LEU A 507 -3.77 -53.62 -18.73
CA LEU A 507 -3.10 -52.46 -19.31
C LEU A 507 -4.11 -51.34 -19.58
N ASN A 508 -5.30 -51.68 -20.09
CA ASN A 508 -6.38 -50.74 -20.32
C ASN A 508 -6.85 -50.11 -19.01
N THR A 509 -7.11 -50.91 -17.97
CA THR A 509 -7.49 -50.40 -16.65
C THR A 509 -6.41 -49.51 -16.06
N SER A 510 -5.14 -49.92 -16.11
CA SER A 510 -4.02 -49.14 -15.56
C SER A 510 -3.82 -47.80 -16.28
N LEU A 511 -4.05 -47.76 -17.60
CA LEU A 511 -4.00 -46.52 -18.39
C LEU A 511 -5.18 -45.60 -18.09
N LEU A 512 -6.39 -46.16 -17.89
CA LEU A 512 -7.57 -45.39 -17.50
C LEU A 512 -7.42 -44.82 -16.09
N ASP A 513 -6.94 -45.60 -15.12
CA ASP A 513 -6.69 -45.16 -13.74
C ASP A 513 -5.61 -44.08 -13.69
N ALA A 514 -4.53 -44.25 -14.45
CA ALA A 514 -3.49 -43.24 -14.61
C ALA A 514 -4.02 -41.95 -15.26
N SER A 515 -4.85 -42.08 -16.30
CA SER A 515 -5.46 -40.93 -16.98
C SER A 515 -6.40 -40.17 -16.04
N LYS A 516 -7.28 -40.89 -15.31
CA LYS A 516 -8.17 -40.33 -14.29
C LYS A 516 -7.38 -39.59 -13.22
N THR A 517 -6.30 -40.19 -12.71
CA THR A 517 -5.42 -39.54 -11.72
C THR A 517 -4.80 -38.26 -12.26
N GLY A 518 -4.33 -38.26 -13.52
CA GLY A 518 -3.82 -37.05 -14.16
C GLY A 518 -4.85 -35.93 -14.26
N TRP A 519 -6.12 -36.25 -14.57
CA TRP A 519 -7.19 -35.25 -14.60
C TRP A 519 -7.62 -34.80 -13.20
N SER A 520 -7.68 -35.71 -12.21
CA SER A 520 -7.97 -35.36 -10.81
C SER A 520 -6.92 -34.41 -10.23
N GLU A 521 -5.64 -34.67 -10.46
CA GLU A 521 -4.54 -33.80 -10.02
C GLU A 521 -4.52 -32.49 -10.80
N GLY A 522 -4.91 -32.52 -12.08
CA GLY A 522 -5.14 -31.34 -12.91
C GLY A 522 -6.22 -30.40 -12.36
N ILE A 523 -7.34 -30.97 -11.89
CA ILE A 523 -8.42 -30.24 -11.21
C ILE A 523 -7.90 -29.59 -9.93
N ILE A 524 -7.16 -30.34 -9.10
CA ILE A 524 -6.56 -29.82 -7.86
C ILE A 524 -5.60 -28.66 -8.18
N GLY A 525 -4.74 -28.82 -9.18
CA GLY A 525 -3.81 -27.78 -9.63
C GLY A 525 -4.52 -26.51 -10.09
N ALA A 526 -5.62 -26.64 -10.83
CA ALA A 526 -6.44 -25.51 -11.27
C ALA A 526 -7.08 -24.77 -10.09
N LEU A 527 -7.64 -25.50 -9.13
CA LEU A 527 -8.21 -24.94 -7.90
C LEU A 527 -7.15 -24.22 -7.06
N LEU A 528 -5.95 -24.79 -6.90
CA LEU A 528 -4.84 -24.16 -6.17
C LEU A 528 -4.40 -22.84 -6.84
N ASN A 529 -4.28 -22.82 -8.16
CA ASN A 529 -3.92 -21.62 -8.91
C ASN A 529 -5.00 -20.54 -8.79
N HIS A 530 -6.27 -20.92 -8.84
CA HIS A 530 -7.36 -19.98 -8.66
C HIS A 530 -7.42 -19.43 -7.23
N ALA A 531 -7.18 -20.26 -6.20
CA ALA A 531 -7.01 -19.82 -4.82
C ALA A 531 -5.93 -18.74 -4.68
N ILE A 532 -4.75 -18.94 -5.28
CA ILE A 532 -3.70 -17.92 -5.31
C ILE A 532 -4.20 -16.63 -5.95
N ARG A 533 -4.79 -16.71 -7.15
CA ARG A 533 -5.29 -15.52 -7.87
C ARG A 533 -6.32 -14.76 -7.04
N THR A 534 -7.20 -15.46 -6.35
CA THR A 534 -8.22 -14.80 -5.52
C THR A 534 -7.57 -14.14 -4.30
N ILE A 535 -6.62 -14.80 -3.63
CA ILE A 535 -5.88 -14.19 -2.50
C ILE A 535 -5.12 -12.94 -2.94
N GLU A 536 -4.44 -13.00 -4.09
CA GLU A 536 -3.58 -11.90 -4.59
C GLU A 536 -4.36 -10.77 -5.27
N ASN A 537 -5.66 -10.95 -5.53
CA ASN A 537 -6.48 -9.93 -6.15
C ASN A 537 -6.95 -8.91 -5.11
N SER A 538 -6.51 -7.65 -5.22
CA SER A 538 -6.95 -6.59 -4.30
C SER A 538 -8.46 -6.36 -4.30
N SER A 539 -9.16 -6.66 -5.40
CA SER A 539 -10.62 -6.55 -5.44
C SER A 539 -11.34 -7.66 -4.66
N SER A 540 -10.63 -8.72 -4.28
CA SER A 540 -11.17 -9.78 -3.43
C SER A 540 -11.28 -9.37 -1.97
N GLY A 541 -10.73 -8.21 -1.57
CA GLY A 541 -11.05 -7.55 -0.30
C GLY A 541 -10.58 -8.28 0.96
N TYR A 542 -9.68 -9.25 0.86
CA TYR A 542 -9.16 -10.02 2.02
C TYR A 542 -8.50 -9.17 3.09
N MET A 543 -8.07 -7.97 2.75
CA MET A 543 -7.46 -7.07 3.72
C MET A 543 -7.67 -5.63 3.28
N GLY A 544 -8.44 -4.89 4.07
CA GLY A 544 -8.75 -3.50 3.78
C GLY A 544 -9.58 -2.86 4.89
N HIS A 545 -9.55 -1.53 4.95
CA HIS A 545 -10.37 -0.75 5.86
C HIS A 545 -10.62 0.66 5.30
N GLY A 546 -11.85 1.18 5.42
CA GLY A 546 -12.15 2.56 5.06
C GLY A 546 -11.82 2.93 3.61
N ALA A 547 -12.23 2.09 2.66
CA ALA A 547 -11.92 2.19 1.21
C ALA A 547 -10.42 2.10 0.85
N LYS A 548 -9.58 1.62 1.77
CA LYS A 548 -8.20 1.23 1.50
C LYS A 548 -8.11 -0.29 1.46
N ASP A 549 -7.46 -0.81 0.43
CA ASP A 549 -7.22 -2.24 0.26
C ASP A 549 -5.72 -2.54 0.26
N VAL A 550 -5.36 -3.76 0.63
CA VAL A 550 -3.99 -4.26 0.65
C VAL A 550 -3.84 -5.35 -0.39
N ASN A 551 -2.82 -5.22 -1.24
CA ASN A 551 -2.45 -6.29 -2.16
C ASN A 551 -1.67 -7.37 -1.39
N LEU A 552 -2.28 -8.54 -1.25
CA LEU A 552 -1.61 -9.70 -0.69
C LEU A 552 -0.77 -10.39 -1.77
N GLU A 553 0.35 -10.99 -1.36
CA GLU A 553 1.20 -11.83 -2.20
C GLU A 553 1.43 -13.16 -1.49
N VAL A 554 1.17 -14.27 -2.21
CA VAL A 554 1.48 -15.61 -1.73
C VAL A 554 2.94 -15.91 -2.05
N GLN A 555 3.82 -15.69 -1.07
CA GLN A 555 5.22 -16.01 -1.23
C GLN A 555 5.44 -17.52 -1.10
N MET A 556 6.14 -18.11 -2.08
CA MET A 556 6.54 -19.52 -2.06
C MET A 556 8.03 -19.69 -2.34
N ARG A 557 8.64 -20.78 -1.84
CA ARG A 557 10.03 -21.14 -2.16
C ARG A 557 10.19 -21.51 -3.64
N ALA A 558 9.23 -22.21 -4.21
CA ALA A 558 9.13 -22.57 -5.63
C ALA A 558 7.87 -21.92 -6.21
N PRO A 559 7.97 -20.70 -6.77
CA PRO A 559 6.83 -19.99 -7.34
C PRO A 559 6.17 -20.79 -8.48
N GLY A 560 4.83 -20.75 -8.53
CA GLY A 560 4.04 -21.44 -9.56
C GLY A 560 3.96 -22.95 -9.39
N ARG A 561 4.37 -23.48 -8.23
CA ARG A 561 4.29 -24.92 -7.89
C ARG A 561 3.56 -25.12 -6.55
N PRO A 562 2.29 -24.69 -6.41
CA PRO A 562 1.56 -24.75 -5.14
C PRO A 562 1.28 -26.18 -4.64
N GLU A 563 1.35 -27.17 -5.54
CA GLU A 563 1.03 -28.57 -5.28
C GLU A 563 2.17 -29.36 -4.59
N LEU A 564 3.35 -28.76 -4.44
CA LEU A 564 4.50 -29.41 -3.81
C LEU A 564 4.32 -29.50 -2.28
N GLU A 565 4.48 -30.71 -1.73
CA GLU A 565 4.40 -30.99 -0.28
C GLU A 565 5.44 -30.22 0.55
N GLU A 566 6.62 -29.96 -0.02
CA GLU A 566 7.70 -29.18 0.59
C GLU A 566 7.95 -27.88 -0.18
N ASN A 567 7.04 -26.92 -0.03
CA ASN A 567 7.14 -25.60 -0.66
C ASN A 567 6.77 -24.49 0.31
N LYS A 568 7.72 -24.15 1.19
CA LYS A 568 7.53 -23.15 2.24
C LYS A 568 6.86 -21.88 1.72
N CYS A 569 5.82 -21.43 2.43
CA CYS A 569 5.04 -20.28 2.01
C CYS A 569 4.54 -19.39 3.15
N SER A 570 4.20 -18.14 2.82
CA SER A 570 3.65 -17.13 3.73
C SER A 570 2.84 -16.09 2.95
N ILE A 571 1.98 -15.33 3.65
CA ILE A 571 1.33 -14.14 3.10
C ILE A 571 2.18 -12.90 3.38
N ASN A 572 2.48 -12.17 2.32
CA ASN A 572 3.21 -10.91 2.37
C ASN A 572 2.33 -9.79 1.83
N ALA A 573 2.64 -8.56 2.23
CA ALA A 573 1.98 -7.36 1.72
C ALA A 573 2.94 -6.16 1.64
N PRO A 574 2.66 -5.15 0.81
CA PRO A 574 3.38 -3.88 0.83
C PRO A 574 3.20 -3.18 2.18
N ILE A 575 4.31 -2.85 2.85
CA ILE A 575 4.27 -2.29 4.21
C ILE A 575 3.50 -0.97 4.29
N GLU A 576 3.59 -0.12 3.27
CA GLU A 576 2.87 1.17 3.23
C GLU A 576 1.35 0.97 3.18
N GLU A 577 0.85 -0.03 2.44
CA GLU A 577 -0.58 -0.34 2.34
C GLU A 577 -1.10 -0.87 3.69
N VAL A 578 -0.33 -1.72 4.34
CA VAL A 578 -0.62 -2.23 5.68
C VAL A 578 -0.70 -1.09 6.71
N LEU A 579 0.30 -0.20 6.73
CA LEU A 579 0.29 0.95 7.63
C LEU A 579 -0.88 1.90 7.34
N ASP A 580 -1.30 2.01 6.07
CA ASP A 580 -2.45 2.79 5.65
C ASP A 580 -3.77 2.23 6.22
N VAL A 581 -3.93 0.91 6.23
CA VAL A 581 -5.07 0.22 6.84
C VAL A 581 -5.05 0.38 8.34
N ILE A 582 -3.93 0.10 9.01
CA ILE A 582 -3.79 0.27 10.47
C ILE A 582 -4.24 1.69 10.87
N THR A 583 -3.67 2.71 10.21
CA THR A 583 -4.02 4.11 10.46
C THR A 583 -5.51 4.39 10.25
N SER A 584 -6.14 3.76 9.26
CA SER A 584 -7.57 3.94 8.98
C SER A 584 -8.46 3.31 10.04
N ILE A 585 -8.09 2.14 10.57
CA ILE A 585 -8.82 1.46 11.64
C ILE A 585 -8.81 2.33 12.90
N ASP A 586 -7.67 2.93 13.22
CA ASP A 586 -7.57 3.89 14.31
C ASP A 586 -8.44 5.13 14.10
N GLU A 587 -8.48 5.65 12.87
CA GLU A 587 -9.33 6.79 12.50
C GLU A 587 -10.82 6.56 12.80
N HIS A 588 -11.26 5.30 12.73
CA HIS A 588 -12.64 4.91 12.99
C HIS A 588 -12.87 4.39 14.41
N ASN A 589 -11.79 4.32 15.22
CA ASN A 589 -11.81 3.84 16.61
C ASN A 589 -12.34 2.41 16.74
N ASP A 590 -11.96 1.55 15.80
CA ASP A 590 -12.23 0.12 15.81
C ASP A 590 -11.13 -0.65 16.56
N GLU A 591 -11.48 -1.77 17.20
CA GLU A 591 -10.53 -2.55 18.02
C GLU A 591 -9.54 -3.32 17.14
N LEU A 592 -8.24 -3.05 17.33
CA LEU A 592 -7.14 -3.82 16.74
C LEU A 592 -6.69 -4.93 17.72
N GLY A 593 -6.91 -6.18 17.36
CA GLY A 593 -6.49 -7.36 18.14
C GLY A 593 -5.17 -7.99 17.67
N TRP A 594 -4.67 -8.98 18.41
CA TRP A 594 -3.50 -9.78 18.01
C TRP A 594 -3.74 -10.54 16.69
N ASP A 595 -5.00 -10.84 16.39
CA ASP A 595 -5.51 -11.46 15.18
C ASP A 595 -6.00 -10.43 14.16
N TRP A 596 -5.62 -9.15 14.26
CA TRP A 596 -6.16 -8.03 13.48
C TRP A 596 -6.38 -8.24 11.97
N TRP A 597 -5.62 -9.12 11.30
CA TRP A 597 -5.80 -9.40 9.88
C TRP A 597 -6.74 -10.60 9.62
N THR A 598 -6.88 -11.51 10.58
CA THR A 598 -7.65 -12.76 10.49
C THR A 598 -9.16 -12.54 10.35
N PRO A 599 -9.82 -11.57 11.04
CA PRO A 599 -11.21 -11.20 10.76
C PRO A 599 -11.45 -10.75 9.32
N TYR A 600 -10.44 -10.17 8.67
CA TYR A 600 -10.52 -9.67 7.30
C TYR A 600 -10.13 -10.74 6.26
N ALA A 601 -9.29 -11.71 6.64
CA ALA A 601 -8.96 -12.88 5.81
C ALA A 601 -10.18 -13.76 5.46
N VAL A 602 -11.31 -13.54 6.15
CA VAL A 602 -12.50 -14.41 6.10
C VAL A 602 -13.74 -13.70 5.51
N ALA A 603 -13.82 -12.36 5.56
CA ALA A 603 -15.08 -11.65 5.33
C ALA A 603 -15.28 -11.20 3.87
N HIS A 604 -15.73 -12.14 3.04
CA HIS A 604 -16.39 -11.83 1.77
C HIS A 604 -17.78 -11.21 2.06
N GLU A 605 -17.86 -9.89 2.27
CA GLU A 605 -19.15 -9.16 2.27
C GLU A 605 -19.65 -8.96 0.84
N GLY A 606 -20.22 -10.02 0.27
CA GLY A 606 -20.91 -9.95 -1.02
C GLY A 606 -20.78 -11.25 -1.73
N GLY A 607 -21.73 -12.16 -1.54
CA GLY A 607 -21.75 -13.49 -2.13
C GLY A 607 -21.78 -13.49 -3.66
N GLU A 608 -20.68 -13.10 -4.30
CA GLU A 608 -20.31 -13.62 -5.59
C GLU A 608 -19.85 -15.05 -5.33
N GLU A 609 -20.64 -16.00 -5.83
CA GLU A 609 -20.26 -17.41 -5.85
C GLU A 609 -18.85 -17.51 -6.42
N TRP A 610 -17.97 -18.27 -5.75
CA TRP A 610 -16.67 -18.63 -6.30
C TRP A 610 -16.85 -19.05 -7.75
N ASP A 611 -16.28 -18.27 -8.68
CA ASP A 611 -16.59 -18.43 -10.09
C ASP A 611 -16.04 -19.75 -10.65
N ASP A 612 -16.55 -20.12 -11.82
CA ASP A 612 -16.17 -21.36 -12.51
C ASP A 612 -14.92 -21.17 -13.40
N ASP A 613 -14.22 -20.03 -13.34
CA ASP A 613 -13.11 -19.71 -14.26
C ASP A 613 -11.93 -20.66 -14.06
N TRP A 614 -11.78 -21.27 -12.89
CA TRP A 614 -10.78 -22.32 -12.65
C TRP A 614 -10.93 -23.51 -13.60
N LYS A 615 -12.13 -23.77 -14.15
CA LYS A 615 -12.35 -24.87 -15.10
C LYS A 615 -11.56 -24.68 -16.39
N GLU A 616 -11.26 -23.44 -16.78
CA GLU A 616 -10.47 -23.14 -17.98
C GLU A 616 -8.98 -23.47 -17.82
N ASP A 617 -8.49 -23.57 -16.58
CA ASP A 617 -7.09 -23.86 -16.26
C ASP A 617 -6.79 -25.34 -16.03
N ILE A 618 -7.82 -26.20 -16.11
CA ILE A 618 -7.66 -27.64 -15.92
C ILE A 618 -6.79 -28.20 -17.04
N HIS A 619 -5.70 -28.85 -16.65
CA HIS A 619 -4.79 -29.52 -17.56
C HIS A 619 -4.42 -30.89 -17.00
N TRP A 620 -4.20 -31.85 -17.88
CA TRP A 620 -3.84 -33.20 -17.48
C TRP A 620 -2.43 -33.25 -16.84
N ASP A 621 -2.32 -33.71 -15.60
CA ASP A 621 -1.05 -33.84 -14.89
C ASP A 621 -0.28 -35.10 -15.35
N ASN A 622 0.66 -34.85 -16.25
CA ASN A 622 1.57 -35.84 -16.81
C ASN A 622 2.37 -36.62 -15.76
N LEU A 623 2.86 -35.95 -14.72
CA LEU A 623 3.78 -36.54 -13.74
C LEU A 623 3.03 -37.51 -12.85
N LYS A 624 1.87 -37.08 -12.34
CA LYS A 624 1.00 -37.88 -11.48
C LYS A 624 0.40 -39.07 -12.21
N ALA A 625 -0.06 -38.88 -13.46
CA ALA A 625 -0.52 -39.99 -14.29
C ALA A 625 0.58 -41.06 -14.48
N MET A 626 1.81 -40.64 -14.77
CA MET A 626 2.93 -41.58 -14.94
C MET A 626 3.32 -42.28 -13.63
N GLN A 627 3.26 -41.58 -12.48
CA GLN A 627 3.48 -42.17 -11.17
C GLN A 627 2.42 -43.24 -10.84
N GLU A 628 1.16 -42.96 -11.12
CA GLU A 628 0.05 -43.91 -10.94
C GLU A 628 0.25 -45.16 -11.80
N PHE A 629 0.51 -44.98 -13.11
CA PHE A 629 0.78 -46.10 -14.01
C PHE A 629 1.95 -46.96 -13.51
N ASN A 630 3.06 -46.33 -13.11
CA ASN A 630 4.24 -47.04 -12.63
C ASN A 630 3.98 -47.80 -11.32
N THR A 631 3.10 -47.31 -10.47
CA THR A 631 2.68 -48.01 -9.24
C THR A 631 1.84 -49.24 -9.57
N ASN A 632 1.02 -49.16 -10.63
CA ASN A 632 0.19 -50.27 -11.09
C ASN A 632 0.95 -51.38 -11.83
N ILE A 633 2.21 -51.15 -12.25
CA ILE A 633 3.07 -52.17 -12.86
C ILE A 633 3.25 -53.40 -11.96
N ASP A 634 3.32 -53.21 -10.65
CA ASP A 634 3.50 -54.32 -9.70
C ASP A 634 2.26 -55.23 -9.62
N ASN A 635 1.10 -54.76 -10.11
CA ASN A 635 -0.15 -55.50 -10.17
C ASN A 635 -0.41 -56.16 -11.52
N ALA A 636 0.54 -56.08 -12.47
CA ALA A 636 0.40 -56.69 -13.79
C ALA A 636 0.20 -58.21 -13.69
N PRO A 637 -0.64 -58.81 -14.56
CA PRO A 637 -0.74 -60.26 -14.64
C PRO A 637 0.59 -60.86 -15.10
N LYS A 638 0.74 -62.16 -14.89
CA LYS A 638 1.93 -62.87 -15.36
C LYS A 638 2.05 -62.75 -16.88
N LEU A 639 3.26 -62.43 -17.33
CA LEU A 639 3.58 -62.35 -18.75
C LEU A 639 3.47 -63.73 -19.41
N HIS A 640 3.43 -63.80 -20.73
CA HIS A 640 3.40 -65.05 -21.48
C HIS A 640 4.59 -65.98 -21.18
N THR A 641 5.69 -65.44 -20.66
CA THR A 641 6.86 -66.20 -20.18
C THR A 641 6.64 -66.88 -18.82
N GLY A 642 5.55 -66.57 -18.12
CA GLY A 642 5.21 -67.04 -16.78
C GLY A 642 5.81 -66.20 -15.64
N GLU A 643 6.56 -65.15 -15.98
CA GLU A 643 7.27 -64.24 -15.06
C GLU A 643 6.39 -63.07 -14.64
N GLN A 644 6.70 -62.45 -13.50
CA GLN A 644 6.09 -61.18 -13.14
C GLN A 644 6.68 -60.03 -13.97
N PHE A 645 5.89 -58.97 -14.22
CA PHE A 645 6.37 -57.81 -14.98
C PHE A 645 7.62 -57.22 -14.35
N LYS A 646 7.62 -57.02 -13.02
CA LYS A 646 8.74 -56.45 -12.28
C LYS A 646 10.01 -57.31 -12.38
N GLU A 647 9.88 -58.63 -12.31
CA GLU A 647 11.00 -59.57 -12.47
C GLU A 647 11.63 -59.46 -13.86
N LYS A 648 10.81 -59.38 -14.93
CA LYS A 648 11.31 -59.17 -16.30
C LYS A 648 11.95 -57.79 -16.44
N TYR A 649 11.37 -56.74 -15.86
CA TYR A 649 11.91 -55.39 -15.86
C TYR A 649 13.29 -55.31 -15.19
N ASP A 650 13.42 -55.82 -13.97
CA ASP A 650 14.67 -55.77 -13.22
C ASP A 650 15.77 -56.58 -13.91
N ARG A 651 15.44 -57.77 -14.45
CA ARG A 651 16.38 -58.55 -15.28
C ARG A 651 16.84 -57.77 -16.51
N LEU A 652 15.91 -57.23 -17.31
CA LEU A 652 16.27 -56.49 -18.53
C LEU A 652 17.06 -55.23 -18.19
N LYS A 653 16.79 -54.59 -17.05
CA LYS A 653 17.54 -53.44 -16.56
C LYS A 653 18.96 -53.83 -16.12
N GLU A 654 19.12 -54.97 -15.46
CA GLU A 654 20.42 -55.55 -15.12
C GLU A 654 21.19 -55.95 -16.38
N GLU A 655 20.58 -56.65 -17.34
CA GLU A 655 21.21 -57.00 -18.63
C GLU A 655 21.60 -55.75 -19.44
N THR A 656 20.77 -54.72 -19.42
CA THR A 656 21.07 -53.41 -20.02
C THR A 656 22.25 -52.74 -19.30
N ASN A 657 22.35 -52.86 -17.98
CA ASN A 657 23.46 -52.31 -17.19
C ASN A 657 24.75 -53.14 -17.25
N GLU A 658 24.67 -54.47 -17.33
CA GLU A 658 25.81 -55.40 -17.49
C GLU A 658 26.37 -55.33 -18.92
N SER A 659 25.52 -55.17 -19.93
CA SER A 659 25.95 -55.00 -21.34
C SER A 659 26.68 -53.67 -21.62
N ILE A 660 26.60 -52.69 -20.70
CA ILE A 660 27.40 -51.45 -20.68
C ILE A 660 28.85 -51.70 -20.22
N ASN A 661 29.12 -52.81 -19.52
CA ASN A 661 30.45 -53.15 -18.98
C ASN A 661 31.28 -54.12 -19.83
N GLU A 662 30.74 -54.75 -20.88
CA GLU A 662 31.52 -55.64 -21.77
C GLU A 662 31.91 -54.98 -23.12
N ASP A 663 33.23 -54.74 -23.23
CA ASP A 663 34.14 -54.63 -24.40
C ASP A 663 33.83 -53.71 -25.59
N CYS A 664 32.74 -52.95 -25.60
CA CYS A 664 32.58 -51.83 -26.56
C CYS A 664 32.06 -50.61 -25.81
N GLY A 665 32.96 -49.64 -25.56
CA GLY A 665 32.70 -48.54 -24.63
C GLY A 665 31.40 -47.73 -24.87
N PRO A 666 30.96 -46.94 -23.86
CA PRO A 666 29.58 -46.44 -23.72
C PRO A 666 29.03 -45.62 -24.90
N LYS A 667 29.91 -44.96 -25.65
CA LYS A 667 29.54 -44.11 -26.81
C LYS A 667 29.24 -44.91 -28.09
N GLY A 668 29.68 -46.16 -28.19
CA GLY A 668 29.52 -46.99 -29.39
C GLY A 668 28.16 -47.68 -29.46
N LYS A 669 27.68 -48.22 -28.33
CA LYS A 669 26.44 -49.01 -28.25
C LYS A 669 25.19 -48.17 -27.99
N ARG A 670 25.30 -47.03 -27.29
CA ARG A 670 24.21 -46.03 -27.21
C ARG A 670 23.80 -45.55 -28.61
N LYS A 671 24.77 -45.40 -29.52
CA LYS A 671 24.51 -45.13 -30.94
C LYS A 671 23.79 -46.27 -31.67
N VAL A 672 23.96 -47.53 -31.28
CA VAL A 672 23.26 -48.68 -31.91
C VAL A 672 21.82 -48.76 -31.40
N PHE A 673 21.61 -48.50 -30.10
CA PHE A 673 20.28 -48.40 -29.50
C PHE A 673 19.50 -47.19 -30.05
N ASP A 674 20.13 -46.01 -30.13
CA ASP A 674 19.57 -44.82 -30.80
C ASP A 674 19.28 -45.09 -32.29
N LEU A 675 20.10 -45.91 -32.96
CA LEU A 675 19.89 -46.29 -34.37
C LEU A 675 18.72 -47.27 -34.54
N ALA A 676 18.54 -48.22 -33.62
CA ALA A 676 17.37 -49.10 -33.57
C ALA A 676 16.08 -48.30 -33.31
N GLN A 677 16.15 -47.27 -32.47
CA GLN A 677 15.05 -46.34 -32.19
C GLN A 677 14.65 -45.48 -33.40
N VAL A 678 15.62 -45.07 -34.24
CA VAL A 678 15.35 -44.38 -35.51
C VAL A 678 14.73 -45.34 -36.55
N LEU A 679 15.11 -46.62 -36.51
CA LEU A 679 14.64 -47.66 -37.43
C LEU A 679 13.20 -48.10 -37.18
N THR A 680 12.72 -48.08 -35.93
CA THR A 680 11.35 -48.49 -35.57
C THR A 680 10.29 -47.41 -35.81
N ASN A 681 10.67 -46.15 -36.05
CA ASN A 681 9.75 -45.01 -36.03
C ASN A 681 9.53 -44.26 -37.37
N THR A 682 9.90 -44.76 -38.55
CA THR A 682 9.64 -43.98 -39.80
C THR A 682 9.38 -44.76 -41.10
N ASN A 683 8.18 -44.60 -41.67
CA ASN A 683 7.80 -45.00 -43.04
C ASN A 683 8.11 -43.92 -44.12
N SER A 684 9.18 -43.13 -43.96
CA SER A 684 9.48 -41.96 -44.81
C SER A 684 10.69 -42.17 -45.73
N GLU A 685 10.58 -41.84 -47.03
CA GLU A 685 11.69 -41.87 -48.01
C GLU A 685 12.92 -41.06 -47.55
N LYS A 686 12.70 -39.96 -46.79
CA LYS A 686 13.79 -39.15 -46.23
C LYS A 686 14.54 -39.87 -45.10
N ALA A 687 13.85 -40.70 -44.32
CA ALA A 687 14.46 -41.54 -43.29
C ALA A 687 15.28 -42.67 -43.93
N HIS A 688 14.75 -43.28 -44.99
CA HIS A 688 15.46 -44.30 -45.78
C HIS A 688 16.77 -43.76 -46.38
N ALA A 689 16.75 -42.54 -46.95
CA ALA A 689 17.96 -41.89 -47.48
C ALA A 689 18.99 -41.50 -46.40
N LYS A 690 18.54 -41.18 -45.17
CA LYS A 690 19.45 -40.96 -44.03
C LYS A 690 20.09 -42.26 -43.55
N LEU A 691 19.33 -43.35 -43.52
CA LEU A 691 19.82 -44.66 -43.13
C LEU A 691 20.94 -45.16 -44.07
N HIS A 692 20.75 -45.06 -45.38
CA HIS A 692 21.79 -45.42 -46.36
C HIS A 692 23.08 -44.60 -46.19
N LYS A 693 22.97 -43.31 -45.82
CA LYS A 693 24.13 -42.46 -45.51
C LYS A 693 24.84 -42.88 -44.22
N VAL A 694 24.11 -43.40 -43.23
CA VAL A 694 24.69 -43.91 -41.98
C VAL A 694 25.36 -45.27 -42.21
N CYS A 695 24.70 -46.21 -42.91
CA CYS A 695 25.29 -47.48 -43.34
C CYS A 695 26.60 -47.30 -44.12
N ALA A 696 26.62 -46.35 -45.06
CA ALA A 696 27.81 -46.04 -45.85
C ALA A 696 28.97 -45.49 -45.00
N ARG A 697 28.68 -44.70 -43.95
CA ARG A 697 29.71 -44.20 -43.00
C ARG A 697 30.24 -45.30 -42.08
N LEU A 698 29.47 -46.36 -41.87
CA LEU A 698 29.87 -47.52 -41.07
C LEU A 698 30.54 -48.63 -41.92
N GLY A 699 30.67 -48.42 -43.24
CA GLY A 699 31.35 -49.34 -44.15
C GLY A 699 30.53 -50.57 -44.54
N LEU A 700 29.21 -50.55 -44.33
CA LEU A 700 28.30 -51.64 -44.69
C LEU A 700 27.97 -51.61 -46.20
N SER A 701 27.84 -52.78 -46.81
CA SER A 701 27.43 -52.89 -48.21
C SER A 701 25.93 -52.56 -48.39
N GLY A 702 25.53 -52.20 -49.62
CA GLY A 702 24.12 -51.94 -49.93
C GLY A 702 23.22 -53.12 -49.55
N ASP A 703 23.67 -54.35 -49.81
CA ASP A 703 22.94 -55.58 -49.48
C ASP A 703 22.82 -55.79 -47.96
N GLN A 704 23.84 -55.43 -47.17
CA GLN A 704 23.78 -55.49 -45.70
C GLN A 704 22.80 -54.45 -45.13
N CYS A 705 22.76 -53.24 -45.69
CA CYS A 705 21.81 -52.21 -45.27
C CYS A 705 20.36 -52.57 -45.66
N HIS A 706 20.17 -53.26 -46.80
CA HIS A 706 18.88 -53.81 -47.21
C HIS A 706 18.43 -55.00 -46.34
N ALA A 707 19.36 -55.83 -45.86
CA ALA A 707 19.04 -56.93 -44.95
C ALA A 707 18.51 -56.43 -43.60
N ILE A 708 19.10 -55.36 -43.05
CA ILE A 708 18.68 -54.69 -41.79
C ILE A 708 17.27 -54.07 -41.90
N THR A 709 16.85 -53.68 -43.10
CA THR A 709 15.54 -53.02 -43.35
C THR A 709 14.46 -53.95 -43.87
N SER A 710 14.83 -55.17 -44.29
CA SER A 710 13.86 -56.20 -44.66
C SER A 710 13.41 -56.96 -43.42
N LYS A 711 12.11 -57.25 -43.32
CA LYS A 711 11.41 -57.97 -42.21
C LYS A 711 11.98 -59.37 -41.84
N ALA A 712 13.13 -59.78 -42.38
CA ALA A 712 13.78 -61.08 -42.14
C ALA A 712 15.08 -60.99 -41.30
N GLY A 713 15.44 -59.82 -40.78
CA GLY A 713 16.74 -59.59 -40.10
C GLY A 713 16.69 -59.32 -38.59
N TYR A 714 15.70 -59.84 -37.86
CA TYR A 714 15.62 -59.75 -36.38
C TYR A 714 16.25 -60.97 -35.68
N THR A 715 17.47 -61.33 -36.05
CA THR A 715 18.31 -62.23 -35.24
C THR A 715 19.65 -61.59 -34.96
#